data_AF-A0A8H3F0A1-F1
#
_entry.id   AF-A0A8H3F0A1-F1
#
_cell.length_a   1.000
_cell.length_b   1.000
_cell.length_c   1.000
_cell.angle_alpha   90.00
_cell.angle_beta   90.00
_cell.angle_gamma   90.00
#
_symmetry.space_group_name_H-M   'P 1'
#
loop_
_entity.id
_entity.type
_entity.pdbx_description
1 polymer ?
#
loop_
_entity_poly.entity_id
_entity_poly.type
_entity_poly.pdbx_seq_one_letter_code
_entity_poly.pdbx_strand_id
1 'polypeptide(L)'
;MPGGPNLYDDESDHESVNELLSPSDGYFAEGHTHPGEVLVPDPSQGPSRFDKEREARDEIRANTSGSSSMPTRIDTSAQPAPIAQSPPRSNTLISSSSTGVTESTPLISSAPPAYSPPEPGSPYHQRTRSSTSAAGIYETMGRPTTFFPNSAADLGGDTESFLPNGSGEKRWSSRVVDWWEENSYKVFKYIMLVLALLVAVGFLAELITQLSDDSGEWRHGHEGVHLPGIPSSCRIRDSGHIKFSWEKPSDFSLIHLPKPVGNGPRESHVRNLGQIHVRSLPKDIKDAFQVEMSYHFSSLAVSEEFEFSKEDEMLRIYTASTVQDYGTRGYQPCLYLNITIWLNADLQPDDFYIHTTTLDVIFDKDHTAQAQNVTVQTYTGSVTSNADAGGLVSWGGRDITIITDSSSIQGSYPLYDKLHLETRSGSITTQLTLHPGLHDRESEALLILKTTSGSIQAKTPMLRSAEEGWGNYTIDDIPKRDYQTEVELRSGSAQLQLIHGSRTSIFGNTGSIQAELTPWLEPRKDSNIIVDSKTGGIDVTVRDAIAYKGEPLRHLYSQYKFPTGHLTLRYPDEWEGEIVGQLMTGSLNIDWPGLEVRRYERLNLYNQVEARKGKGDGWIHFTGGSGSADLLGRGGKRYPKTFDQPLRLDEGGEDQLRWRTAQTHD
;
A
#
# COMPACT_ATOMS: atom_id res chain seq x y z
N MET A 1 82.93 11.10 -7.24
CA MET A 1 83.50 9.95 -7.96
C MET A 1 82.88 8.68 -7.40
N PRO A 2 82.54 7.68 -8.23
CA PRO A 2 82.21 7.68 -9.68
C PRO A 2 80.71 7.32 -9.88
N GLY A 3 79.99 7.60 -10.97
CA GLY A 3 80.31 7.64 -12.41
C GLY A 3 79.30 6.69 -13.09
N GLY A 4 78.67 6.89 -14.23
CA GLY A 4 78.63 7.91 -15.29
C GLY A 4 77.59 7.41 -16.34
N PRO A 5 77.20 8.24 -17.33
CA PRO A 5 76.13 7.97 -18.30
C PRO A 5 76.64 7.47 -19.68
N ASN A 6 75.76 6.89 -20.50
CA ASN A 6 75.85 6.65 -21.96
C ASN A 6 74.39 6.74 -22.49
N LEU A 7 73.92 7.52 -23.49
CA LEU A 7 74.41 8.14 -24.74
C LEU A 7 74.73 7.16 -25.88
N TYR A 8 73.91 7.24 -26.95
CA TYR A 8 73.99 6.92 -28.40
C TYR A 8 72.55 6.59 -28.88
N ASP A 9 71.84 7.41 -29.67
CA ASP A 9 71.98 7.88 -31.07
C ASP A 9 71.92 6.79 -32.15
N ASP A 10 70.86 6.84 -32.97
CA ASP A 10 70.75 6.54 -34.43
C ASP A 10 69.25 6.61 -34.82
N GLU A 11 68.71 7.67 -35.43
CA GLU A 11 68.74 8.04 -36.87
C GLU A 11 68.35 6.92 -37.85
N SER A 12 67.18 7.06 -38.48
CA SER A 12 67.00 6.85 -39.93
C SER A 12 65.64 7.37 -40.42
N ASP A 13 65.73 8.29 -41.35
CA ASP A 13 64.69 9.03 -42.07
C ASP A 13 64.06 8.26 -43.25
N HIS A 14 63.06 8.91 -43.85
CA HIS A 14 62.50 8.77 -45.21
C HIS A 14 61.40 7.67 -45.38
N GLU A 15 60.23 7.90 -45.99
CA GLU A 15 59.88 8.80 -47.10
C GLU A 15 58.43 9.34 -46.99
N SER A 16 58.29 10.61 -47.38
CA SER A 16 57.06 11.28 -47.75
C SER A 16 56.80 11.14 -49.25
N VAL A 17 55.57 10.83 -49.67
CA VAL A 17 55.09 11.13 -51.04
C VAL A 17 53.73 11.80 -50.95
N ASN A 18 53.70 13.06 -51.40
CA ASN A 18 52.52 13.88 -51.66
C ASN A 18 52.12 13.75 -53.14
N GLU A 19 50.83 13.61 -53.43
CA GLU A 19 50.14 14.16 -54.61
C GLU A 19 48.72 14.58 -54.12
N LEU A 20 48.30 15.85 -53.96
CA LEU A 20 48.04 16.92 -54.96
C LEU A 20 47.12 16.40 -56.10
N LEU A 21 45.84 16.75 -56.26
CA LEU A 21 45.16 18.06 -56.48
C LEU A 21 43.61 17.85 -56.36
N SER A 22 42.83 18.63 -55.56
CA SER A 22 42.05 19.87 -55.88
C SER A 22 40.76 19.70 -56.74
N PRO A 23 39.75 20.62 -56.76
CA PRO A 23 39.36 21.72 -55.84
C PRO A 23 37.82 21.92 -55.67
N SER A 24 37.43 23.08 -55.09
CA SER A 24 36.12 23.78 -55.03
C SER A 24 35.36 23.64 -53.70
N ASP A 25 34.83 24.70 -53.07
CA ASP A 25 34.98 26.15 -53.24
C ASP A 25 34.68 26.77 -51.87
N GLY A 26 35.46 27.78 -51.48
CA GLY A 26 35.20 28.55 -50.28
C GLY A 26 34.09 29.57 -50.52
N TYR A 27 33.17 29.70 -49.57
CA TYR A 27 32.38 30.92 -49.40
C TYR A 27 31.93 31.08 -47.95
N PHE A 28 32.30 32.25 -47.39
CA PHE A 28 31.89 32.87 -46.13
C PHE A 28 32.53 32.38 -44.82
N ALA A 29 33.68 32.98 -44.52
CA ALA A 29 33.97 33.49 -43.19
C ALA A 29 33.71 35.01 -43.21
N GLU A 30 32.78 35.50 -42.39
CA GLU A 30 32.90 36.77 -41.64
C GLU A 30 31.72 36.91 -40.68
N GLY A 31 32.04 37.34 -39.46
CA GLY A 31 31.12 37.33 -38.34
C GLY A 31 30.19 38.52 -38.28
N HIS A 32 28.96 38.28 -37.83
CA HIS A 32 28.10 39.28 -37.21
C HIS A 32 27.40 38.66 -36.00
N THR A 33 27.58 39.33 -34.86
CA THR A 33 26.81 39.14 -33.62
C THR A 33 25.36 39.55 -33.85
N HIS A 34 24.42 38.60 -33.72
CA HIS A 34 22.98 38.87 -33.59
C HIS A 34 22.42 38.24 -32.31
N PRO A 35 21.41 38.89 -31.68
CA PRO A 35 20.95 38.56 -30.34
C PRO A 35 19.89 37.45 -30.33
N GLY A 36 20.03 36.52 -29.38
CA GLY A 36 18.99 35.73 -28.73
C GLY A 36 17.83 35.20 -29.58
N GLU A 37 18.05 34.10 -30.30
CA GLU A 37 16.95 33.22 -30.71
C GLU A 37 16.62 32.25 -29.56
N VAL A 38 15.41 32.41 -29.03
CA VAL A 38 14.79 31.46 -28.09
C VAL A 38 14.36 30.24 -28.90
N LEU A 39 15.05 29.12 -28.68
CA LEU A 39 14.64 27.80 -29.17
C LEU A 39 13.32 27.40 -28.50
N VAL A 40 12.27 27.24 -29.31
CA VAL A 40 11.00 26.62 -28.87
C VAL A 40 11.21 25.10 -28.84
N PRO A 41 11.05 24.42 -27.70
CA PRO A 41 11.24 22.98 -27.62
C PRO A 41 10.18 22.21 -28.41
N ASP A 42 10.60 21.07 -28.96
CA ASP A 42 9.79 20.12 -29.73
C ASP A 42 8.62 19.58 -28.87
N PRO A 43 7.35 19.80 -29.28
CA PRO A 43 6.17 19.39 -28.52
C PRO A 43 5.94 17.86 -28.49
N SER A 44 6.78 17.07 -29.16
CA SER A 44 6.68 15.59 -29.15
C SER A 44 7.40 14.93 -27.97
N GLN A 45 8.21 15.67 -27.21
CA GLN A 45 8.81 15.19 -25.96
C GLN A 45 8.10 15.82 -24.76
N GLY A 46 7.07 15.13 -24.26
CA GLY A 46 6.46 15.51 -22.99
C GLY A 46 7.48 15.42 -21.85
N PRO A 47 7.49 16.37 -20.90
CA PRO A 47 8.44 16.36 -19.78
C PRO A 47 8.28 15.06 -19.00
N SER A 48 9.41 14.45 -18.65
CA SER A 48 9.41 13.23 -17.86
C SER A 48 8.78 13.52 -16.50
N ARG A 49 8.21 12.50 -15.85
CA ARG A 49 7.59 12.64 -14.52
C ARG A 49 8.54 13.29 -13.49
N PHE A 50 9.85 13.08 -13.66
CA PHE A 50 10.91 13.67 -12.84
C PHE A 50 11.06 15.19 -13.02
N ASP A 51 10.83 15.72 -14.23
CA ASP A 51 10.96 17.16 -14.51
C ASP A 51 9.81 17.94 -13.85
N LYS A 52 8.60 17.37 -13.85
CA LYS A 52 7.43 17.98 -13.19
C LYS A 52 7.52 17.96 -11.66
N GLU A 53 8.11 16.91 -11.08
CA GLU A 53 8.33 16.84 -9.63
C GLU A 53 9.43 17.79 -9.14
N ARG A 54 10.44 18.06 -9.98
CA ARG A 54 11.46 19.07 -9.69
C ARG A 54 10.90 20.49 -9.78
N GLU A 55 10.17 20.80 -10.85
CA GLU A 55 9.55 22.12 -11.06
C GLU A 55 8.54 22.47 -9.94
N ALA A 56 7.73 21.50 -9.50
CA ALA A 56 6.81 21.69 -8.38
C ALA A 56 7.52 21.94 -7.03
N ARG A 57 8.73 21.38 -6.82
CA ARG A 57 9.52 21.62 -5.60
C ARG A 57 10.16 23.01 -5.60
N ASP A 58 10.62 23.48 -6.76
CA ASP A 58 11.25 24.80 -6.88
C ASP A 58 10.24 25.95 -6.70
N GLU A 59 8.98 25.77 -7.12
CA GLU A 59 7.89 26.74 -6.88
C GLU A 59 7.51 26.86 -5.39
N ILE A 60 7.56 25.78 -4.62
CA ILE A 60 7.27 25.79 -3.18
C ILE A 60 8.37 26.55 -2.40
N ARG A 61 9.63 26.42 -2.85
CA ARG A 61 10.77 27.11 -2.22
C ARG A 61 10.75 28.62 -2.47
N ALA A 62 10.31 29.05 -3.65
CA ALA A 62 10.21 30.46 -4.02
C ALA A 62 9.13 31.22 -3.21
N ASN A 63 8.06 30.55 -2.79
CA ASN A 63 6.96 31.19 -2.05
C ASN A 63 7.14 31.30 -0.54
N THR A 64 8.18 30.67 0.04
CA THR A 64 8.34 30.58 1.51
C THR A 64 9.37 31.57 2.07
N SER A 65 9.99 32.40 1.24
CA SER A 65 11.01 33.38 1.65
C SER A 65 10.50 34.82 1.58
N GLY A 66 9.50 35.15 2.40
CA GLY A 66 9.04 36.52 2.56
C GLY A 66 8.37 36.78 3.90
N SER A 67 8.98 37.68 4.69
CA SER A 67 8.40 38.38 5.86
C SER A 67 8.37 37.67 7.22
N SER A 68 9.32 38.00 8.10
CA SER A 68 9.06 39.01 9.14
C SER A 68 10.31 39.30 9.98
N SER A 69 10.62 40.58 10.13
CA SER A 69 11.60 41.12 11.08
C SER A 69 10.90 42.20 11.88
N MET A 70 11.04 42.20 13.21
CA MET A 70 10.92 43.33 14.16
C MET A 70 10.99 42.78 15.61
N PRO A 71 11.34 43.60 16.63
CA PRO A 71 12.42 43.27 17.56
C PRO A 71 11.97 43.16 19.02
N THR A 72 12.68 42.36 19.80
CA THR A 72 12.53 42.27 21.27
C THR A 72 13.48 43.24 21.97
N ARG A 73 12.93 44.05 22.90
CA ARG A 73 13.68 44.92 23.81
C ARG A 73 13.19 44.74 25.26
N ILE A 74 14.09 44.16 26.08
CA ILE A 74 14.50 44.53 27.44
C ILE A 74 13.65 44.17 28.70
N ASP A 75 14.40 43.53 29.61
CA ASP A 75 14.42 43.44 31.08
C ASP A 75 13.37 42.68 31.90
N THR A 76 13.88 41.61 32.52
CA THR A 76 13.39 40.97 33.74
C THR A 76 14.34 41.33 34.88
N SER A 77 13.84 42.01 35.91
CA SER A 77 14.49 42.06 37.23
C SER A 77 13.48 41.72 38.33
N ALA A 78 14.03 41.16 39.40
CA ALA A 78 13.37 40.24 40.31
C ALA A 78 12.59 40.88 41.47
N GLN A 79 11.91 39.98 42.20
CA GLN A 79 11.65 40.00 43.66
C GLN A 79 10.27 40.53 44.17
N PRO A 80 9.84 40.19 45.42
CA PRO A 80 8.80 39.16 45.65
C PRO A 80 7.54 39.65 46.42
N ALA A 81 6.59 38.72 46.58
CA ALA A 81 5.31 38.68 47.33
C ALA A 81 5.26 39.51 48.67
N PRO A 82 4.08 39.88 49.25
CA PRO A 82 3.06 38.90 49.71
C PRO A 82 1.58 39.32 49.96
N ILE A 83 0.73 38.29 50.15
CA ILE A 83 -0.47 38.16 51.04
C ILE A 83 -1.86 38.80 50.67
N ALA A 84 -2.87 37.91 50.75
CA ALA A 84 -4.25 38.05 51.27
C ALA A 84 -5.49 38.23 50.35
N GLN A 85 -6.41 37.27 50.55
CA GLN A 85 -7.88 37.38 50.69
C GLN A 85 -8.79 37.33 49.44
N SER A 86 -9.51 36.20 49.34
CA SER A 86 -10.86 36.01 48.76
C SER A 86 -11.94 36.68 49.63
N PRO A 87 -13.27 36.69 49.29
CA PRO A 87 -14.04 36.43 48.04
C PRO A 87 -15.17 37.53 47.86
N PRO A 88 -16.43 37.31 47.42
CA PRO A 88 -17.09 36.40 46.44
C PRO A 88 -18.04 37.11 45.40
N ARG A 89 -18.56 36.31 44.44
CA ARG A 89 -19.91 36.31 43.80
C ARG A 89 -20.52 37.63 43.27
N SER A 90 -20.97 37.62 42.02
CA SER A 90 -22.41 37.44 41.66
C SER A 90 -22.70 37.51 40.15
N ASN A 91 -23.78 36.83 39.79
CA ASN A 91 -24.39 36.62 38.48
C ASN A 91 -24.97 37.89 37.83
N THR A 92 -25.08 37.88 36.49
CA THR A 92 -26.29 38.23 35.67
C THR A 92 -25.89 38.02 34.20
N LEU A 93 -26.39 37.05 33.43
CA LEU A 93 -27.74 36.86 32.84
C LEU A 93 -28.26 38.05 32.00
N ILE A 94 -28.67 37.72 30.77
CA ILE A 94 -29.75 38.29 29.91
C ILE A 94 -29.32 39.13 28.70
N SER A 95 -29.44 38.48 27.53
CA SER A 95 -30.10 38.93 26.28
C SER A 95 -29.49 40.11 25.50
N SER A 96 -29.77 40.36 24.24
CA SER A 96 -30.31 39.69 23.04
C SER A 96 -30.35 40.78 21.97
N SER A 97 -30.53 40.39 20.71
CA SER A 97 -30.93 41.23 19.56
C SER A 97 -29.83 42.17 19.02
N SER A 98 -29.69 42.45 17.73
CA SER A 98 -30.34 42.04 16.49
C SER A 98 -29.62 42.76 15.34
N THR A 99 -29.93 42.39 14.08
CA THR A 99 -29.88 43.21 12.84
C THR A 99 -28.47 43.66 12.38
N GLY A 100 -27.93 43.29 11.22
CA GLY A 100 -28.52 42.98 9.93
C GLY A 100 -28.40 44.19 9.01
N VAL A 101 -27.41 44.23 8.11
CA VAL A 101 -27.39 45.10 6.90
C VAL A 101 -26.57 44.42 5.79
N THR A 102 -27.19 44.35 4.63
CA THR A 102 -26.74 43.92 3.30
C THR A 102 -26.16 45.09 2.48
N GLU A 103 -25.22 44.83 1.57
CA GLU A 103 -25.02 45.50 0.24
C GLU A 103 -23.73 44.91 -0.38
N SER A 104 -23.71 44.24 -1.54
CA SER A 104 -24.08 44.58 -2.94
C SER A 104 -22.81 44.74 -3.81
N THR A 105 -22.82 44.01 -4.93
CA THR A 105 -21.81 43.91 -6.00
C THR A 105 -21.75 45.16 -6.88
N PRO A 106 -20.71 45.29 -7.73
CA PRO A 106 -21.04 45.39 -9.16
C PRO A 106 -20.13 44.62 -10.14
N LEU A 107 -20.75 44.32 -11.29
CA LEU A 107 -20.24 43.71 -12.52
C LEU A 107 -19.54 44.75 -13.43
N ILE A 108 -18.58 44.31 -14.27
CA ILE A 108 -18.24 44.93 -15.57
C ILE A 108 -18.03 43.83 -16.63
N SER A 109 -18.50 44.11 -17.84
CA SER A 109 -18.74 43.24 -19.00
C SER A 109 -18.02 43.78 -20.26
N SER A 110 -17.94 42.94 -21.32
CA SER A 110 -17.75 43.20 -22.77
C SER A 110 -16.30 43.29 -23.31
N ALA A 111 -15.89 42.83 -24.51
CA ALA A 111 -16.43 42.05 -25.64
C ALA A 111 -15.27 41.71 -26.66
N PRO A 112 -15.43 40.81 -27.67
CA PRO A 112 -14.44 40.41 -28.69
C PRO A 112 -14.65 41.13 -30.06
N PRO A 113 -13.79 41.02 -31.12
CA PRO A 113 -13.93 39.95 -32.16
C PRO A 113 -12.68 39.63 -33.08
N ALA A 114 -12.84 38.61 -33.95
CA ALA A 114 -12.57 38.61 -35.42
C ALA A 114 -11.52 37.62 -36.08
N TYR A 115 -12.09 36.69 -36.87
CA TYR A 115 -11.81 36.23 -38.27
C TYR A 115 -10.53 35.50 -38.75
N SER A 116 -10.81 34.48 -39.59
CA SER A 116 -10.01 33.45 -40.29
C SER A 116 -9.17 33.93 -41.50
N PRO A 117 -8.36 33.07 -42.17
CA PRO A 117 -8.87 32.41 -43.39
C PRO A 117 -8.34 30.98 -43.70
N PRO A 118 -8.98 30.24 -44.63
CA PRO A 118 -8.54 28.95 -45.18
C PRO A 118 -7.89 29.08 -46.58
N GLU A 119 -7.18 28.04 -47.06
CA GLU A 119 -6.96 27.62 -48.48
C GLU A 119 -5.75 26.65 -48.61
N PRO A 120 -5.45 26.00 -49.76
CA PRO A 120 -6.31 25.28 -50.71
C PRO A 120 -5.78 23.85 -51.02
N GLY A 121 -6.61 23.00 -51.63
CA GLY A 121 -6.22 21.64 -52.07
C GLY A 121 -5.59 21.57 -53.47
N SER A 122 -5.02 20.40 -53.81
CA SER A 122 -5.11 19.61 -55.07
C SER A 122 -3.94 18.58 -55.17
N PRO A 123 -3.80 17.66 -56.15
CA PRO A 123 -4.48 16.35 -56.20
C PRO A 123 -3.59 15.13 -56.65
N TYR A 124 -4.23 13.94 -56.77
CA TYR A 124 -3.93 12.73 -57.60
C TYR A 124 -3.25 11.45 -57.01
N HIS A 125 -4.09 10.38 -56.99
CA HIS A 125 -3.88 8.93 -57.32
C HIS A 125 -2.92 8.06 -56.48
N GLN A 126 -3.17 6.78 -56.13
CA GLN A 126 -4.08 5.69 -56.56
C GLN A 126 -4.22 4.71 -55.37
N ARG A 127 -5.42 4.34 -54.91
CA ARG A 127 -6.22 3.14 -55.31
C ARG A 127 -5.69 1.79 -54.80
N THR A 128 -6.22 1.33 -53.65
CA THR A 128 -6.84 -0.01 -53.52
C THR A 128 -7.84 -0.07 -52.36
N ARG A 129 -8.99 -0.68 -52.67
CA ARG A 129 -10.17 -1.00 -51.83
C ARG A 129 -9.75 -1.90 -50.64
N SER A 130 -10.43 -1.98 -49.50
CA SER A 130 -11.89 -2.10 -49.30
C SER A 130 -12.31 -1.88 -47.82
N SER A 131 -13.26 -0.95 -47.63
CA SER A 131 -14.47 -0.96 -46.78
C SER A 131 -14.49 -1.71 -45.43
N THR A 132 -14.66 -0.93 -44.35
CA THR A 132 -15.77 -1.14 -43.40
C THR A 132 -16.17 0.20 -42.78
N SER A 133 -17.46 0.48 -42.85
CA SER A 133 -18.12 1.75 -42.53
C SER A 133 -18.26 1.95 -41.02
N ALA A 134 -17.80 3.12 -40.56
CA ALA A 134 -18.17 3.73 -39.30
C ALA A 134 -19.49 4.51 -39.44
N ALA A 135 -20.25 4.60 -38.34
CA ALA A 135 -21.13 5.73 -38.08
C ALA A 135 -21.06 6.04 -36.58
N GLY A 136 -20.34 7.10 -36.25
CA GLY A 136 -20.33 7.73 -34.94
C GLY A 136 -21.38 8.83 -34.85
N ILE A 137 -21.87 9.07 -33.65
CA ILE A 137 -22.73 10.22 -33.30
C ILE A 137 -22.04 10.97 -32.16
N TYR A 138 -22.07 12.30 -32.29
CA TYR A 138 -21.48 13.31 -31.43
C TYR A 138 -22.09 13.37 -30.03
N GLU A 139 -21.24 13.49 -29.00
CA GLU A 139 -21.62 13.85 -27.64
C GLU A 139 -21.67 15.39 -27.47
N THR A 140 -22.71 15.84 -26.78
CA THR A 140 -22.89 17.23 -26.30
C THR A 140 -22.94 17.20 -24.78
N MET A 141 -22.17 18.08 -24.13
CA MET A 141 -22.14 18.21 -22.67
C MET A 141 -23.35 19.00 -22.14
N GLY A 142 -23.97 18.49 -21.07
CA GLY A 142 -25.01 19.15 -20.28
C GLY A 142 -25.13 18.52 -18.88
N ARG A 143 -25.31 19.36 -17.86
CA ARG A 143 -25.28 19.14 -16.40
C ARG A 143 -26.27 18.09 -15.83
N PRO A 144 -26.11 17.66 -14.54
CA PRO A 144 -26.74 16.46 -14.00
C PRO A 144 -28.15 16.75 -13.43
N THR A 145 -29.10 15.87 -13.75
CA THR A 145 -30.39 15.77 -13.05
C THR A 145 -30.66 14.33 -12.65
N THR A 146 -31.05 14.19 -11.39
CA THR A 146 -31.57 13.03 -10.66
C THR A 146 -32.63 12.24 -11.44
N PHE A 147 -32.49 10.91 -11.50
CA PHE A 147 -33.54 10.02 -11.98
C PHE A 147 -33.77 8.83 -11.04
N PHE A 148 -34.97 8.81 -10.45
CA PHE A 148 -35.67 7.62 -10.00
C PHE A 148 -36.21 6.87 -11.24
N PRO A 149 -36.24 5.53 -11.29
CA PRO A 149 -36.88 4.82 -12.38
C PRO A 149 -38.37 4.59 -12.11
N ASN A 150 -39.22 5.12 -12.99
CA ASN A 150 -40.63 4.77 -13.10
C ASN A 150 -40.87 3.81 -14.28
N SER A 151 -41.75 2.84 -14.00
CA SER A 151 -42.65 2.08 -14.88
C SER A 151 -42.09 1.38 -16.12
N ALA A 152 -42.05 0.04 -16.03
CA ALA A 152 -42.05 -0.88 -17.16
C ALA A 152 -43.46 -0.95 -17.77
N ALA A 153 -43.68 -0.20 -18.85
CA ALA A 153 -44.88 -0.32 -19.68
C ALA A 153 -44.53 0.01 -21.13
N ASP A 154 -43.59 -0.73 -21.74
CA ASP A 154 -43.52 -0.86 -23.19
C ASP A 154 -42.61 -2.02 -23.62
N LEU A 155 -43.13 -3.25 -23.55
CA LEU A 155 -42.59 -4.40 -24.30
C LEU A 155 -43.77 -5.27 -24.71
N GLY A 156 -44.40 -4.89 -25.81
CA GLY A 156 -45.28 -5.77 -26.57
C GLY A 156 -44.47 -6.91 -27.22
N GLY A 157 -44.92 -8.13 -27.00
CA GLY A 157 -44.41 -9.34 -27.63
C GLY A 157 -45.44 -10.44 -27.49
N ASP A 158 -45.98 -10.88 -28.63
CA ASP A 158 -47.20 -11.66 -28.77
C ASP A 158 -47.20 -13.03 -28.08
N THR A 159 -48.36 -13.34 -27.49
CA THR A 159 -48.71 -14.61 -26.87
C THR A 159 -49.37 -15.55 -27.88
N GLU A 160 -48.75 -16.70 -28.17
CA GLU A 160 -49.49 -17.89 -28.62
C GLU A 160 -49.50 -18.97 -27.52
N SER A 161 -50.73 -19.26 -27.12
CA SER A 161 -51.28 -20.34 -26.32
C SER A 161 -50.49 -21.65 -26.22
N PHE A 162 -50.28 -22.14 -24.99
CA PHE A 162 -50.55 -23.53 -24.59
C PHE A 162 -50.80 -23.60 -23.07
N LEU A 163 -52.05 -23.86 -22.68
CA LEU A 163 -52.39 -24.50 -21.41
C LEU A 163 -52.51 -26.01 -21.68
N PRO A 164 -52.08 -26.90 -20.76
CA PRO A 164 -53.02 -27.30 -19.71
C PRO A 164 -52.42 -27.47 -18.31
N ASN A 165 -53.24 -27.09 -17.33
CA ASN A 165 -53.55 -27.75 -16.05
C ASN A 165 -52.57 -28.81 -15.49
N GLY A 166 -52.15 -28.63 -14.25
CA GLY A 166 -51.65 -29.74 -13.43
C GLY A 166 -50.89 -29.31 -12.17
N SER A 167 -51.55 -29.40 -11.03
CA SER A 167 -51.00 -29.43 -9.66
C SER A 167 -49.69 -30.22 -9.54
N GLY A 168 -48.67 -29.66 -8.87
CA GLY A 168 -47.43 -30.42 -8.62
C GLY A 168 -46.32 -29.64 -7.90
N GLU A 169 -46.63 -29.06 -6.74
CA GLU A 169 -45.61 -28.66 -5.77
C GLU A 169 -44.87 -29.89 -5.20
N LYS A 170 -43.58 -29.71 -4.87
CA LYS A 170 -42.68 -30.62 -4.10
C LYS A 170 -42.15 -31.86 -4.83
N ARG A 171 -41.10 -31.72 -5.66
CA ARG A 171 -40.22 -32.88 -5.98
C ARG A 171 -38.83 -32.60 -6.59
N TRP A 172 -38.11 -31.58 -6.11
CA TRP A 172 -36.72 -31.33 -6.57
C TRP A 172 -35.63 -31.64 -5.53
N SER A 173 -35.98 -31.89 -4.27
CA SER A 173 -34.97 -32.17 -3.21
C SER A 173 -34.61 -33.65 -3.02
N SER A 174 -35.38 -34.62 -3.54
CA SER A 174 -35.03 -36.05 -3.36
C SER A 174 -34.04 -36.58 -4.41
N ARG A 175 -33.94 -35.98 -5.59
CA ARG A 175 -33.07 -36.50 -6.67
C ARG A 175 -31.58 -36.20 -6.45
N VAL A 176 -31.22 -35.24 -5.60
CA VAL A 176 -29.81 -34.93 -5.28
C VAL A 176 -29.28 -35.87 -4.18
N VAL A 177 -30.14 -36.34 -3.27
CA VAL A 177 -29.77 -37.29 -2.22
C VAL A 177 -29.58 -38.70 -2.79
N ASP A 178 -30.48 -39.14 -3.67
CA ASP A 178 -30.39 -40.48 -4.29
C ASP A 178 -29.18 -40.60 -5.25
N TRP A 179 -28.76 -39.50 -5.90
CA TRP A 179 -27.55 -39.48 -6.74
C TRP A 179 -26.25 -39.60 -5.92
N TRP A 180 -26.26 -39.15 -4.66
CA TRP A 180 -25.11 -39.23 -3.77
C TRP A 180 -24.91 -40.63 -3.19
N GLU A 181 -25.97 -41.40 -2.94
CA GLU A 181 -25.85 -42.77 -2.42
C GLU A 181 -25.26 -43.75 -3.46
N GLU A 182 -25.63 -43.62 -4.73
CA GLU A 182 -25.13 -44.54 -5.78
C GLU A 182 -23.70 -44.22 -6.29
N ASN A 183 -23.23 -42.96 -6.14
CA ASN A 183 -21.92 -42.54 -6.65
C ASN A 183 -20.87 -42.24 -5.56
N SER A 184 -21.25 -42.19 -4.28
CA SER A 184 -20.32 -41.96 -3.16
C SER A 184 -19.13 -42.93 -3.14
N TYR A 185 -19.38 -44.22 -3.40
CA TYR A 185 -18.33 -45.25 -3.42
C TYR A 185 -17.32 -45.07 -4.57
N LYS A 186 -17.78 -44.60 -5.75
CA LYS A 186 -16.89 -44.34 -6.89
C LYS A 186 -16.02 -43.12 -6.64
N VAL A 187 -16.61 -42.03 -6.13
CA VAL A 187 -15.88 -40.80 -5.78
C VAL A 187 -14.85 -41.08 -4.67
N PHE A 188 -15.23 -41.86 -3.65
CA PHE A 188 -14.30 -42.25 -2.58
C PHE A 188 -13.12 -43.09 -3.10
N LYS A 189 -13.35 -44.02 -4.03
CA LYS A 189 -12.26 -44.77 -4.69
C LYS A 189 -11.29 -43.87 -5.45
N TYR A 190 -11.77 -42.86 -6.17
CA TYR A 190 -10.90 -41.92 -6.87
C TYR A 190 -10.08 -41.06 -5.90
N ILE A 191 -10.70 -40.57 -4.81
CA ILE A 191 -9.99 -39.81 -3.78
C ILE A 191 -8.89 -40.65 -3.12
N MET A 192 -9.17 -41.91 -2.78
CA MET A 192 -8.17 -42.81 -2.19
C MET A 192 -7.04 -43.15 -3.16
N LEU A 193 -7.32 -43.27 -4.46
CA LEU A 193 -6.30 -43.51 -5.48
C LEU A 193 -5.39 -42.30 -5.66
N VAL A 194 -5.94 -41.08 -5.65
CA VAL A 194 -5.16 -39.83 -5.69
C VAL A 194 -4.27 -39.70 -4.45
N LEU A 195 -4.80 -40.00 -3.25
CA LEU A 195 -4.01 -39.99 -2.01
C LEU A 195 -2.88 -41.02 -2.03
N ALA A 196 -3.13 -42.24 -2.51
CA ALA A 196 -2.09 -43.26 -2.64
C ALA A 196 -0.98 -42.83 -3.62
N LEU A 197 -1.35 -42.13 -4.70
CA LEU A 197 -0.40 -41.61 -5.69
C LEU A 197 0.46 -40.48 -5.11
N LEU A 198 -0.12 -39.59 -4.31
CA LEU A 198 0.62 -38.53 -3.59
C LEU A 198 1.61 -39.11 -2.58
N VAL A 199 1.23 -40.16 -1.84
CA VAL A 199 2.15 -40.84 -0.92
C VAL A 199 3.28 -41.53 -1.68
N ALA A 200 2.98 -42.17 -2.82
CA ALA A 200 4.00 -42.81 -3.66
C ALA A 200 5.00 -41.77 -4.24
N VAL A 201 4.52 -40.59 -4.65
CA VAL A 201 5.39 -39.49 -5.11
C VAL A 201 6.26 -38.95 -3.98
N GLY A 202 5.73 -38.85 -2.75
CA GLY A 202 6.51 -38.48 -1.57
C GLY A 202 7.65 -39.46 -1.28
N PHE A 203 7.37 -40.77 -1.30
CA PHE A 203 8.38 -41.82 -1.12
C PHE A 203 9.43 -41.83 -2.25
N LEU A 204 9.02 -41.56 -3.49
CA LEU A 204 9.94 -41.44 -4.63
C LEU A 204 10.86 -40.22 -4.51
N ALA A 205 10.34 -39.09 -4.03
CA ALA A 205 11.15 -37.90 -3.78
C ALA A 205 12.22 -38.17 -2.70
N GLU A 206 11.85 -38.88 -1.64
CA GLU A 206 12.77 -39.23 -0.54
C GLU A 206 13.84 -40.24 -0.98
N LEU A 207 13.47 -41.20 -1.84
CA LEU A 207 14.43 -42.16 -2.42
C LEU A 207 15.43 -41.48 -3.39
N ILE A 208 14.98 -40.48 -4.15
CA ILE A 208 15.87 -39.70 -5.04
C ILE A 208 16.84 -38.85 -4.22
N THR A 209 16.42 -38.32 -3.06
CA THR A 209 17.34 -37.59 -2.19
C THR A 209 18.40 -38.48 -1.53
N GLN A 210 18.09 -39.75 -1.24
CA GLN A 210 19.07 -40.69 -0.68
C GLN A 210 20.06 -41.24 -1.71
N LEU A 211 19.68 -41.33 -2.99
CA LEU A 211 20.57 -41.83 -4.05
C LEU A 211 21.54 -40.76 -4.59
N SER A 212 21.43 -39.51 -4.14
CA SER A 212 22.25 -38.40 -4.62
C SER A 212 23.49 -38.10 -3.76
N ASP A 213 23.78 -38.89 -2.73
CA ASP A 213 24.86 -38.60 -1.77
C ASP A 213 26.10 -39.50 -1.92
N ASP A 214 26.22 -40.25 -3.02
CA ASP A 214 27.35 -41.17 -3.21
C ASP A 214 28.00 -41.01 -4.59
N SER A 215 28.62 -39.84 -4.82
CA SER A 215 29.53 -39.66 -5.95
C SER A 215 30.88 -39.07 -5.53
N GLY A 216 31.81 -39.98 -5.30
CA GLY A 216 33.12 -39.92 -5.96
C GLY A 216 34.10 -38.87 -5.47
N GLU A 217 34.85 -39.25 -4.45
CA GLU A 217 36.22 -38.84 -4.15
C GLU A 217 37.09 -38.79 -5.42
N TRP A 218 37.35 -37.58 -5.95
CA TRP A 218 38.52 -37.30 -6.80
C TRP A 218 39.00 -35.85 -6.67
N ARG A 219 40.29 -35.75 -6.32
CA ARG A 219 41.27 -34.67 -6.56
C ARG A 219 41.27 -33.47 -5.62
N HIS A 220 42.27 -33.49 -4.73
CA HIS A 220 42.86 -32.32 -4.09
C HIS A 220 43.12 -31.19 -5.10
N GLY A 221 42.36 -30.10 -4.96
CA GLY A 221 42.55 -28.87 -5.71
C GLY A 221 41.89 -27.71 -4.97
N HIS A 222 42.66 -27.07 -4.09
CA HIS A 222 42.34 -25.84 -3.34
C HIS A 222 40.90 -25.76 -2.79
N GLU A 223 40.74 -26.16 -1.53
CA GLU A 223 39.57 -25.87 -0.70
C GLU A 223 39.24 -24.38 -0.81
N GLY A 224 38.14 -24.06 -1.52
CA GLY A 224 37.52 -22.75 -1.42
C GLY A 224 36.94 -22.61 -0.02
N VAL A 225 37.26 -21.51 0.65
CA VAL A 225 36.71 -21.20 1.97
C VAL A 225 35.19 -21.02 1.82
N HIS A 226 34.41 -21.95 2.36
CA HIS A 226 32.96 -21.78 2.50
C HIS A 226 32.70 -20.75 3.60
N LEU A 227 32.37 -19.52 3.20
CA LEU A 227 31.89 -18.50 4.12
C LEU A 227 30.40 -18.74 4.42
N PRO A 228 29.98 -18.72 5.69
CA PRO A 228 28.57 -18.86 6.04
C PRO A 228 27.76 -17.73 5.37
N GLY A 229 26.68 -18.10 4.68
CA GLY A 229 25.79 -17.17 3.98
C GLY A 229 26.07 -16.99 2.48
N ILE A 230 27.19 -17.50 1.97
CA ILE A 230 27.48 -17.48 0.51
C ILE A 230 27.01 -18.82 -0.10
N PRO A 231 26.13 -18.81 -1.12
CA PRO A 231 25.70 -20.04 -1.77
C PRO A 231 26.91 -20.82 -2.29
N SER A 232 26.91 -22.15 -2.10
CA SER A 232 27.98 -23.03 -2.60
C SER A 232 28.18 -22.94 -4.11
N SER A 233 27.16 -22.50 -4.84
CA SER A 233 27.24 -22.20 -6.28
C SER A 233 28.15 -21.02 -6.62
N CYS A 234 28.46 -20.15 -5.64
CA CYS A 234 29.30 -18.98 -5.83
C CYS A 234 30.74 -19.27 -5.38
N ARG A 235 31.53 -19.87 -6.27
CA ARG A 235 32.95 -20.17 -5.99
C ARG A 235 33.76 -18.88 -6.00
N ILE A 236 34.10 -18.40 -4.80
CA ILE A 236 34.85 -17.15 -4.59
C ILE A 236 36.27 -17.31 -5.13
N ARG A 237 36.72 -16.32 -5.91
CA ARG A 237 38.09 -16.20 -6.41
C ARG A 237 38.81 -14.99 -5.85
N ASP A 238 38.08 -13.91 -5.68
CA ASP A 238 38.60 -12.66 -5.16
C ASP A 238 37.60 -12.06 -4.17
N SER A 239 38.13 -11.31 -3.21
CA SER A 239 37.33 -10.68 -2.17
C SER A 239 38.01 -9.44 -1.63
N GLY A 240 37.22 -8.44 -1.26
CA GLY A 240 37.73 -7.25 -0.61
C GLY A 240 36.80 -6.73 0.46
N HIS A 241 37.33 -5.78 1.21
CA HIS A 241 36.64 -5.11 2.29
C HIS A 241 37.02 -3.63 2.28
N ILE A 242 36.02 -2.75 2.30
CA ILE A 242 36.20 -1.31 2.25
C ILE A 242 35.32 -0.66 3.30
N LYS A 243 35.88 0.37 3.95
CA LYS A 243 35.20 1.15 4.97
C LYS A 243 35.09 2.61 4.52
N PHE A 244 33.88 3.15 4.59
CA PHE A 244 33.56 4.54 4.31
C PHE A 244 33.11 5.23 5.60
N SER A 245 33.50 6.49 5.80
CA SER A 245 33.10 7.29 6.96
C SER A 245 32.65 8.68 6.53
N TRP A 246 31.66 9.21 7.26
CA TRP A 246 31.14 10.56 7.11
C TRP A 246 31.07 11.23 8.49
N GLU A 247 31.38 12.53 8.53
CA GLU A 247 31.55 13.24 9.80
C GLU A 247 30.22 13.67 10.43
N LYS A 248 29.17 13.90 9.62
CA LYS A 248 27.74 14.12 9.98
C LYS A 248 26.96 14.48 8.70
N PRO A 249 26.49 13.50 7.93
CA PRO A 249 25.65 13.80 6.78
C PRO A 249 24.31 14.41 7.25
N SER A 250 23.84 15.48 6.60
CA SER A 250 22.47 15.99 6.80
C SER A 250 21.48 15.01 6.18
N ASP A 251 21.81 14.49 5.00
CA ASP A 251 21.07 13.45 4.30
C ASP A 251 22.00 12.30 3.96
N PHE A 252 21.47 11.08 3.86
CA PHE A 252 22.26 9.95 3.42
C PHE A 252 21.53 9.10 2.39
N SER A 253 22.23 8.78 1.29
CA SER A 253 21.75 7.91 0.23
C SER A 253 22.71 6.76 -0.06
N LEU A 254 22.23 5.53 -0.03
CA LEU A 254 22.93 4.38 -0.60
C LEU A 254 22.22 3.93 -1.87
N ILE A 255 22.92 3.95 -3.00
CA ILE A 255 22.38 3.58 -4.31
C ILE A 255 23.19 2.41 -4.88
N HIS A 256 22.56 1.26 -5.02
CA HIS A 256 23.10 0.08 -5.68
C HIS A 256 22.33 -0.19 -6.99
N LEU A 257 23.04 -0.08 -8.11
CA LEU A 257 22.49 -0.24 -9.45
C LEU A 257 23.34 -1.22 -10.27
N PRO A 258 22.72 -2.19 -10.97
CA PRO A 258 23.44 -2.95 -11.97
C PRO A 258 23.75 -2.05 -13.17
N LYS A 259 24.96 -2.16 -13.71
CA LYS A 259 25.32 -1.59 -15.01
C LYS A 259 24.37 -2.15 -16.08
N PRO A 260 24.00 -1.34 -17.07
CA PRO A 260 23.14 -1.79 -18.16
C PRO A 260 23.72 -3.03 -18.85
N VAL A 261 22.85 -3.97 -19.19
CA VAL A 261 23.23 -5.21 -19.89
C VAL A 261 23.83 -4.86 -21.24
N GLY A 262 25.03 -5.37 -21.51
CA GLY A 262 25.60 -5.35 -22.85
C GLY A 262 24.85 -6.31 -23.78
N ASN A 263 24.75 -5.96 -25.07
CA ASN A 263 24.11 -6.83 -26.07
C ASN A 263 25.13 -7.74 -26.78
N GLY A 264 26.27 -8.03 -26.13
CA GLY A 264 27.32 -8.85 -26.71
C GLY A 264 26.90 -10.31 -26.88
N PRO A 265 27.21 -10.97 -28.01
CA PRO A 265 26.78 -12.34 -28.31
C PRO A 265 27.44 -13.43 -27.44
N ARG A 266 28.12 -13.08 -26.34
CA ARG A 266 28.83 -14.01 -25.42
C ARG A 266 28.80 -13.54 -23.97
N GLU A 267 27.78 -12.80 -23.60
CA GLU A 267 27.65 -12.29 -22.24
C GLU A 267 26.97 -13.31 -21.32
N SER A 268 27.55 -13.50 -20.14
CA SER A 268 26.99 -14.33 -19.08
C SER A 268 26.35 -13.43 -18.02
N HIS A 269 25.11 -13.76 -17.63
CA HIS A 269 24.40 -13.04 -16.57
C HIS A 269 25.07 -13.22 -15.22
N VAL A 270 25.40 -12.12 -14.56
CA VAL A 270 25.95 -12.12 -13.21
C VAL A 270 24.83 -12.20 -12.20
N ARG A 271 24.94 -13.12 -11.24
CA ARG A 271 24.06 -13.13 -10.06
C ARG A 271 24.59 -12.14 -9.03
N ASN A 272 23.90 -11.02 -8.87
CA ASN A 272 24.14 -10.07 -7.80
C ASN A 272 23.34 -10.47 -6.57
N LEU A 273 24.03 -11.06 -5.59
CA LEU A 273 23.47 -11.53 -4.33
C LEU A 273 24.01 -10.67 -3.20
N GLY A 274 23.28 -10.59 -2.09
CA GLY A 274 23.80 -9.91 -0.93
C GLY A 274 22.75 -9.24 -0.06
N GLN A 275 23.25 -8.58 0.98
CA GLN A 275 22.45 -8.01 2.04
C GLN A 275 23.01 -6.66 2.46
N ILE A 276 22.11 -5.76 2.83
CA ILE A 276 22.39 -4.46 3.45
C ILE A 276 21.87 -4.54 4.88
N HIS A 277 22.77 -4.62 5.84
CA HIS A 277 22.48 -4.54 7.26
C HIS A 277 22.48 -3.08 7.70
N VAL A 278 21.46 -2.69 8.46
CA VAL A 278 21.42 -1.39 9.13
C VAL A 278 21.48 -1.62 10.63
N ARG A 279 22.50 -1.05 11.28
CA ARG A 279 22.85 -1.30 12.67
C ARG A 279 23.14 0.00 13.41
N SER A 280 22.99 -0.01 14.73
CA SER A 280 23.59 1.05 15.55
C SER A 280 25.07 0.87 15.70
N LEU A 281 25.77 1.99 15.68
CA LEU A 281 27.16 2.05 16.08
C LEU A 281 27.30 1.65 17.57
N PRO A 282 28.25 0.78 17.92
CA PRO A 282 28.61 0.54 19.32
C PRO A 282 28.93 1.83 20.08
N LYS A 283 28.50 1.93 21.35
CA LYS A 283 28.57 3.16 22.18
C LYS A 283 30.00 3.70 22.40
N ASP A 284 31.01 2.90 22.13
CA ASP A 284 32.44 3.18 22.27
C ASP A 284 33.05 3.88 21.05
N ILE A 285 32.37 3.87 19.90
CA ILE A 285 32.87 4.47 18.66
C ILE A 285 32.27 5.88 18.50
N LYS A 286 33.14 6.88 18.37
CA LYS A 286 32.74 8.30 18.25
C LYS A 286 32.46 8.76 16.83
N ASP A 287 32.71 7.91 15.84
CA ASP A 287 32.46 8.24 14.45
C ASP A 287 30.96 8.44 14.24
N ALA A 288 30.57 9.43 13.43
CA ALA A 288 29.16 9.80 13.33
C ALA A 288 28.36 8.86 12.41
N PHE A 289 28.99 8.34 11.35
CA PHE A 289 28.35 7.50 10.36
C PHE A 289 29.38 6.67 9.58
N GLN A 290 29.20 5.35 9.51
CA GLN A 290 30.13 4.47 8.80
C GLN A 290 29.39 3.47 7.93
N VAL A 291 29.96 3.15 6.78
CA VAL A 291 29.50 2.04 5.92
C VAL A 291 30.66 1.09 5.71
N GLU A 292 30.47 -0.16 6.08
CA GLU A 292 31.43 -1.24 5.84
C GLU A 292 30.88 -2.13 4.73
N MET A 293 31.67 -2.35 3.68
CA MET A 293 31.28 -3.15 2.54
C MET A 293 32.29 -4.27 2.34
N SER A 294 31.81 -5.51 2.38
CA SER A 294 32.55 -6.69 1.96
C SER A 294 31.97 -7.20 0.66
N TYR A 295 32.84 -7.61 -0.26
CA TYR A 295 32.44 -8.10 -1.57
C TYR A 295 33.26 -9.33 -1.96
N HIS A 296 32.61 -10.25 -2.68
CA HIS A 296 33.21 -11.49 -3.15
C HIS A 296 32.85 -11.73 -4.60
N PHE A 297 33.86 -11.95 -5.43
CA PHE A 297 33.74 -12.20 -6.86
C PHE A 297 34.03 -13.64 -7.19
N SER A 298 33.26 -14.20 -8.11
CA SER A 298 33.49 -15.55 -8.60
C SER A 298 34.40 -15.59 -9.84
N SER A 299 34.56 -14.45 -10.53
CA SER A 299 35.46 -14.29 -11.67
C SER A 299 36.10 -12.90 -11.70
N LEU A 300 37.27 -12.79 -12.34
CA LEU A 300 37.97 -11.52 -12.51
C LEU A 300 37.18 -10.53 -13.40
N ALA A 301 36.45 -11.04 -14.39
CA ALA A 301 35.61 -10.20 -15.25
C ALA A 301 34.51 -9.47 -14.45
N VAL A 302 33.97 -10.08 -13.39
CA VAL A 302 33.02 -9.42 -12.49
C VAL A 302 33.72 -8.34 -11.67
N SER A 303 34.97 -8.60 -11.22
CA SER A 303 35.72 -7.62 -10.43
C SER A 303 36.12 -6.38 -11.23
N GLU A 304 36.44 -6.53 -12.52
CA GLU A 304 36.79 -5.40 -13.41
C GLU A 304 35.61 -4.47 -13.66
N GLU A 305 34.39 -5.00 -13.62
CA GLU A 305 33.16 -4.24 -13.81
C GLU A 305 32.57 -3.69 -12.50
N PHE A 306 33.12 -4.04 -11.35
CA PHE A 306 32.65 -3.56 -10.06
C PHE A 306 33.22 -2.16 -9.77
N GLU A 307 32.33 -1.18 -9.61
CA GLU A 307 32.70 0.20 -9.34
C GLU A 307 31.92 0.75 -8.15
N PHE A 308 32.52 1.65 -7.39
CA PHE A 308 31.82 2.39 -6.35
C PHE A 308 32.36 3.82 -6.28
N SER A 309 31.50 4.77 -5.89
CA SER A 309 31.88 6.16 -5.66
C SER A 309 31.31 6.64 -4.33
N LYS A 310 32.16 7.35 -3.58
CA LYS A 310 31.78 8.02 -2.33
C LYS A 310 31.66 9.52 -2.60
N GLU A 311 30.52 10.08 -2.25
CA GLU A 311 30.22 11.52 -2.26
C GLU A 311 29.92 12.00 -0.83
N ASP A 312 29.69 13.30 -0.65
CA ASP A 312 29.51 13.92 0.67
C ASP A 312 28.32 13.34 1.45
N GLU A 313 27.29 12.87 0.77
CA GLU A 313 26.05 12.35 1.38
C GLU A 313 25.54 11.09 0.68
N MET A 314 26.38 10.48 -0.16
CA MET A 314 25.97 9.37 -1.00
C MET A 314 27.06 8.32 -1.18
N LEU A 315 26.64 7.06 -1.18
CA LEU A 315 27.45 5.93 -1.64
C LEU A 315 26.76 5.30 -2.87
N ARG A 316 27.42 5.36 -4.03
CA ARG A 316 26.96 4.65 -5.23
C ARG A 316 27.78 3.40 -5.46
N ILE A 317 27.10 2.29 -5.76
CA ILE A 317 27.70 0.99 -6.03
C ILE A 317 27.13 0.50 -7.36
N TYR A 318 28.01 0.26 -8.32
CA TYR A 318 27.68 -0.25 -9.65
C TYR A 318 28.17 -1.68 -9.78
N THR A 319 27.26 -2.59 -10.12
CA THR A 319 27.54 -4.02 -10.25
C THR A 319 27.31 -4.48 -11.68
N ALA A 320 28.08 -5.46 -12.15
CA ALA A 320 27.83 -6.02 -13.48
C ALA A 320 26.48 -6.75 -13.50
N SER A 321 25.63 -6.50 -14.50
CA SER A 321 24.48 -7.38 -14.81
C SER A 321 24.89 -8.53 -15.73
N THR A 322 25.88 -8.26 -16.59
CA THR A 322 26.50 -9.22 -17.48
C THR A 322 28.01 -8.99 -17.54
N VAL A 323 28.75 -10.06 -17.83
CA VAL A 323 30.19 -9.99 -18.11
C VAL A 323 30.53 -10.81 -19.34
N GLN A 324 31.56 -10.41 -20.06
CA GLN A 324 32.16 -11.25 -21.09
C GLN A 324 32.90 -12.39 -20.42
N ASP A 325 32.23 -13.54 -20.28
CA ASP A 325 32.83 -14.75 -19.75
C ASP A 325 32.99 -15.76 -20.88
N TYR A 326 34.25 -16.08 -21.21
CA TYR A 326 34.60 -17.14 -22.16
C TYR A 326 34.57 -18.53 -21.50
N GLY A 327 34.14 -18.62 -20.24
CA GLY A 327 34.12 -19.80 -19.39
C GLY A 327 33.18 -20.91 -19.83
N THR A 328 33.43 -22.10 -19.26
CA THR A 328 32.70 -23.35 -19.49
C THR A 328 31.18 -23.21 -19.33
N ARG A 329 30.43 -23.72 -20.32
CA ARG A 329 28.96 -23.81 -20.29
C ARG A 329 28.48 -24.31 -18.92
N GLY A 330 27.61 -23.56 -18.28
CA GLY A 330 26.97 -23.92 -17.01
C GLY A 330 27.55 -23.24 -15.76
N TYR A 331 28.67 -22.53 -15.87
CA TYR A 331 29.13 -21.64 -14.80
C TYR A 331 28.43 -20.29 -14.90
N GLN A 332 27.74 -19.86 -13.84
CA GLN A 332 27.14 -18.53 -13.79
C GLN A 332 27.99 -17.64 -12.87
N PRO A 333 28.57 -16.54 -13.39
CA PRO A 333 29.34 -15.63 -12.55
C PRO A 333 28.43 -15.02 -11.47
N CYS A 334 29.01 -14.73 -10.31
CA CYS A 334 28.29 -14.14 -9.19
C CYS A 334 29.14 -13.12 -8.45
N LEU A 335 28.43 -12.15 -7.89
CA LEU A 335 28.91 -11.15 -6.97
C LEU A 335 28.08 -11.30 -5.69
N TYR A 336 28.76 -11.45 -4.56
CA TYR A 336 28.12 -11.37 -3.25
C TYR A 336 28.55 -10.08 -2.56
N LEU A 337 27.58 -9.26 -2.15
CA LEU A 337 27.78 -8.02 -1.39
C LEU A 337 27.22 -8.16 0.02
N ASN A 338 28.01 -7.77 1.02
CA ASN A 338 27.50 -7.60 2.37
C ASN A 338 27.90 -6.21 2.87
N ILE A 339 26.91 -5.35 2.96
CA ILE A 339 27.03 -3.94 3.31
C ILE A 339 26.44 -3.76 4.71
N THR A 340 27.19 -3.17 5.63
CA THR A 340 26.70 -2.79 6.95
C THR A 340 26.76 -1.28 7.09
N ILE A 341 25.60 -0.66 7.25
CA ILE A 341 25.45 0.76 7.57
C ILE A 341 25.37 0.88 9.08
N TRP A 342 26.37 1.53 9.66
CA TRP A 342 26.45 1.81 11.09
C TRP A 342 26.02 3.25 11.37
N LEU A 343 24.94 3.38 12.12
CA LEU A 343 24.29 4.65 12.45
C LEU A 343 24.55 5.01 13.91
N ASN A 344 25.07 6.21 14.16
CA ASN A 344 25.21 6.72 15.52
C ASN A 344 23.84 7.19 16.03
N ALA A 345 23.50 6.92 17.30
CA ALA A 345 22.26 7.35 17.91
C ALA A 345 22.11 8.88 17.97
N ASP A 346 23.24 9.61 18.02
CA ASP A 346 23.26 11.07 18.02
C ASP A 346 23.07 11.67 16.61
N LEU A 347 23.16 10.84 15.56
CA LEU A 347 22.97 11.30 14.19
C LEU A 347 21.50 11.20 13.79
N GLN A 348 20.95 12.33 13.38
CA GLN A 348 19.58 12.43 12.91
C GLN A 348 19.54 12.99 11.49
N PRO A 349 19.79 12.16 10.46
CA PRO A 349 19.67 12.65 9.09
C PRO A 349 18.21 13.02 8.80
N ASP A 350 17.99 14.07 8.02
CA ASP A 350 16.63 14.44 7.62
C ASP A 350 16.08 13.35 6.68
N ASP A 351 16.83 13.00 5.64
CA ASP A 351 16.51 11.91 4.74
C ASP A 351 17.50 10.73 4.83
N PHE A 352 16.98 9.52 5.05
CA PHE A 352 17.73 8.27 4.96
C PHE A 352 17.16 7.41 3.82
N TYR A 353 17.93 7.28 2.74
CA TYR A 353 17.51 6.63 1.51
C TYR A 353 18.38 5.42 1.16
N ILE A 354 17.74 4.28 0.91
CA ILE A 354 18.38 3.09 0.37
C ILE A 354 17.66 2.70 -0.91
N HIS A 355 18.39 2.67 -2.02
CA HIS A 355 17.92 2.16 -3.30
C HIS A 355 18.81 1.00 -3.73
N THR A 356 18.22 -0.18 -3.92
CA THR A 356 18.99 -1.36 -4.35
C THR A 356 18.20 -2.20 -5.34
N THR A 357 18.82 -2.64 -6.42
CA THR A 357 18.10 -3.50 -7.36
C THR A 357 17.91 -4.91 -6.81
N THR A 358 18.94 -5.54 -6.24
CA THR A 358 18.90 -6.98 -5.93
C THR A 358 19.17 -7.36 -4.48
N LEU A 359 19.67 -6.45 -3.65
CA LEU A 359 20.11 -6.78 -2.30
C LEU A 359 18.95 -6.74 -1.32
N ASP A 360 18.93 -7.68 -0.38
CA ASP A 360 18.02 -7.63 0.76
C ASP A 360 18.41 -6.47 1.69
N VAL A 361 17.42 -5.85 2.34
CA VAL A 361 17.66 -4.83 3.36
C VAL A 361 17.18 -5.36 4.70
N ILE A 362 18.07 -5.40 5.68
CA ILE A 362 17.84 -5.98 7.00
C ILE A 362 18.11 -4.90 8.05
N PHE A 363 17.06 -4.51 8.76
CA PHE A 363 17.17 -3.66 9.93
C PHE A 363 17.38 -4.56 11.16
N ASP A 364 18.60 -4.61 11.68
CA ASP A 364 18.99 -5.53 12.76
C ASP A 364 18.50 -5.06 14.13
N LYS A 365 18.26 -5.97 15.08
CA LYS A 365 17.68 -5.67 16.41
C LYS A 365 18.26 -4.46 17.13
N ASP A 366 19.56 -4.24 16.98
CA ASP A 366 20.31 -3.24 17.73
C ASP A 366 20.26 -1.84 17.11
N HIS A 367 19.49 -1.58 16.04
CA HIS A 367 19.42 -0.25 15.43
C HIS A 367 18.58 0.76 16.26
N THR A 368 19.12 1.97 16.45
CA THR A 368 18.54 3.07 17.24
C THR A 368 18.69 4.41 16.52
N ALA A 369 18.69 4.40 15.20
CA ALA A 369 19.00 5.57 14.39
C ALA A 369 17.77 6.43 14.13
N GLN A 370 17.89 7.74 14.31
CA GLN A 370 16.77 8.66 14.21
C GLN A 370 16.78 9.48 12.92
N ALA A 371 16.41 8.91 11.77
CA ALA A 371 16.18 9.73 10.56
C ALA A 371 14.79 10.38 10.60
N GLN A 372 14.51 11.55 10.00
CA GLN A 372 13.11 12.06 9.93
C GLN A 372 12.28 11.33 8.86
N ASN A 373 12.88 11.05 7.72
CA ASN A 373 12.29 10.34 6.61
C ASN A 373 13.14 9.11 6.29
N VAL A 374 12.50 7.95 6.18
CA VAL A 374 13.16 6.69 5.86
C VAL A 374 12.54 6.16 4.58
N THR A 375 13.33 6.07 3.52
CA THR A 375 12.88 5.50 2.25
C THR A 375 13.75 4.33 1.85
N VAL A 376 13.15 3.15 1.71
CA VAL A 376 13.80 1.96 1.16
C VAL A 376 13.08 1.55 -0.11
N GLN A 377 13.83 1.46 -1.20
CA GLN A 377 13.35 0.97 -2.47
C GLN A 377 14.20 -0.21 -2.93
N THR A 378 13.53 -1.31 -3.22
CA THR A 378 14.15 -2.50 -3.77
C THR A 378 13.40 -3.02 -4.99
N TYR A 379 14.10 -3.64 -5.93
CA TYR A 379 13.45 -4.30 -7.05
C TYR A 379 13.18 -5.79 -6.78
N THR A 380 14.20 -6.57 -6.41
CA THR A 380 14.05 -8.00 -6.07
C THR A 380 14.43 -8.36 -4.64
N GLY A 381 15.04 -7.46 -3.88
CA GLY A 381 15.42 -7.69 -2.49
C GLY A 381 14.23 -7.64 -1.54
N SER A 382 14.24 -8.51 -0.53
CA SER A 382 13.32 -8.46 0.60
C SER A 382 13.71 -7.37 1.59
N VAL A 383 12.73 -6.86 2.33
CA VAL A 383 12.98 -5.90 3.42
C VAL A 383 12.51 -6.51 4.72
N THR A 384 13.45 -6.70 5.65
CA THR A 384 13.18 -7.34 6.93
C THR A 384 13.56 -6.41 8.07
N SER A 385 12.62 -6.20 8.99
CA SER A 385 12.90 -5.55 10.26
C SER A 385 12.93 -6.58 11.38
N ASN A 386 14.13 -6.88 11.89
CA ASN A 386 14.31 -7.81 13.01
C ASN A 386 13.97 -7.17 14.36
N ALA A 387 13.36 -6.00 14.33
CA ALA A 387 12.99 -5.22 15.48
C ALA A 387 12.09 -6.01 16.45
N ASP A 388 12.49 -6.14 17.73
CA ASP A 388 11.62 -6.67 18.77
C ASP A 388 10.40 -5.75 18.98
N ALA A 389 9.20 -6.34 19.07
CA ALA A 389 7.90 -5.66 19.17
C ALA A 389 7.71 -4.77 20.43
N GLY A 390 8.71 -4.68 21.30
CA GLY A 390 8.78 -3.75 22.43
C GLY A 390 10.19 -3.26 22.74
N GLY A 391 11.15 -3.46 21.83
CA GLY A 391 12.58 -3.22 22.07
C GLY A 391 13.19 -2.10 21.24
N LEU A 392 12.48 -1.50 20.28
CA LEU A 392 13.10 -0.55 19.37
C LEU A 392 12.75 0.89 19.64
N VAL A 393 13.71 1.48 20.35
CA VAL A 393 14.13 2.87 20.26
C VAL A 393 14.24 3.27 18.78
N SER A 394 13.19 3.93 18.33
CA SER A 394 13.19 5.04 17.39
C SER A 394 14.05 4.88 16.13
N TRP A 395 13.44 4.40 15.04
CA TRP A 395 13.45 5.29 13.88
C TRP A 395 12.79 6.57 14.37
N GLY A 396 13.51 7.67 14.45
CA GLY A 396 12.89 9.01 14.58
C GLY A 396 12.02 9.35 13.36
N GLY A 397 11.94 8.41 12.40
CA GLY A 397 11.32 8.51 11.10
C GLY A 397 9.85 8.67 11.26
N ARG A 398 9.38 9.91 11.14
CA ARG A 398 7.96 10.21 11.20
C ARG A 398 7.26 9.68 9.96
N ASP A 399 7.99 9.65 8.84
CA ASP A 399 7.59 9.13 7.55
C ASP A 399 8.50 7.97 7.10
N ILE A 400 7.95 6.75 7.11
CA ILE A 400 8.64 5.55 6.66
C ILE A 400 7.96 5.03 5.39
N THR A 401 8.74 4.86 4.33
CA THR A 401 8.28 4.37 3.03
C THR A 401 9.16 3.21 2.56
N ILE A 402 8.58 2.03 2.40
CA ILE A 402 9.29 0.82 1.99
C ILE A 402 8.56 0.24 0.79
N ILE A 403 9.25 0.18 -0.35
CA ILE A 403 8.70 -0.28 -1.61
C ILE A 403 9.61 -1.39 -2.16
N THR A 404 9.02 -2.53 -2.50
CA THR A 404 9.71 -3.63 -3.19
C THR A 404 8.93 -4.12 -4.39
N ASP A 405 9.56 -4.38 -5.54
CA ASP A 405 8.79 -4.84 -6.70
C ASP A 405 8.48 -6.36 -6.65
N SER A 406 9.44 -7.20 -6.27
CA SER A 406 9.34 -8.65 -6.48
C SER A 406 9.57 -9.50 -5.21
N SER A 407 9.56 -8.87 -4.04
CA SER A 407 9.85 -9.55 -2.78
C SER A 407 8.90 -9.16 -1.65
N SER A 408 9.05 -9.83 -0.51
CA SER A 408 8.21 -9.63 0.68
C SER A 408 8.80 -8.60 1.62
N ILE A 409 7.93 -7.91 2.37
CA ILE A 409 8.28 -7.02 3.47
C ILE A 409 7.85 -7.69 4.78
N GLN A 410 8.78 -7.86 5.72
CA GLN A 410 8.53 -8.59 6.95
C GLN A 410 9.13 -7.87 8.16
N GLY A 411 8.57 -8.10 9.36
CA GLY A 411 9.16 -7.64 10.61
C GLY A 411 8.29 -6.70 11.43
N SER A 412 8.91 -5.97 12.37
CA SER A 412 8.21 -4.97 13.17
C SER A 412 8.54 -3.55 12.71
N TYR A 413 7.52 -2.72 12.54
CA TYR A 413 7.68 -1.35 12.04
C TYR A 413 6.98 -0.35 12.97
N PRO A 414 7.61 0.79 13.27
CA PRO A 414 6.96 1.83 14.06
C PRO A 414 5.97 2.61 13.20
N LEU A 415 4.80 2.89 13.77
CA LEU A 415 3.79 3.78 13.21
C LEU A 415 3.87 5.12 13.95
N TYR A 416 4.53 6.07 13.30
CA TYR A 416 4.53 7.49 13.66
C TYR A 416 3.44 8.23 12.87
N ASP A 417 3.82 9.11 11.96
CA ASP A 417 2.89 9.93 11.17
C ASP A 417 2.48 9.17 9.91
N LYS A 418 3.43 8.53 9.24
CA LYS A 418 3.18 7.70 8.08
C LYS A 418 4.04 6.45 8.06
N LEU A 419 3.39 5.30 7.82
CA LEU A 419 4.05 4.05 7.46
C LEU A 419 3.45 3.54 6.15
N HIS A 420 4.22 3.58 5.07
CA HIS A 420 3.83 3.10 3.75
C HIS A 420 4.67 1.88 3.38
N LEU A 421 4.02 0.71 3.31
CA LEU A 421 4.61 -0.56 2.89
C LEU A 421 3.95 -1.00 1.59
N GLU A 422 4.74 -1.19 0.53
CA GLU A 422 4.24 -1.57 -0.78
C GLU A 422 5.07 -2.66 -1.43
N THR A 423 4.38 -3.66 -2.00
CA THR A 423 5.00 -4.66 -2.86
C THR A 423 4.18 -4.95 -4.12
N ARG A 424 4.81 -5.09 -5.29
CA ARG A 424 4.08 -5.52 -6.49
C ARG A 424 3.85 -7.04 -6.48
N SER A 425 4.87 -7.82 -6.13
CA SER A 425 4.78 -9.28 -6.06
C SER A 425 5.48 -9.78 -4.81
N GLY A 426 4.71 -9.91 -3.74
CA GLY A 426 5.20 -10.32 -2.43
C GLY A 426 4.15 -10.14 -1.35
N SER A 427 4.44 -10.68 -0.18
CA SER A 427 3.58 -10.54 0.99
C SER A 427 4.12 -9.49 1.96
N ILE A 428 3.22 -8.82 2.66
CA ILE A 428 3.56 -7.89 3.75
C ILE A 428 3.15 -8.58 5.05
N THR A 429 4.11 -8.84 5.95
CA THR A 429 3.84 -9.41 7.28
C THR A 429 4.46 -8.52 8.34
N THR A 430 3.64 -7.70 8.99
CA THR A 430 4.11 -6.64 9.88
C THR A 430 3.47 -6.68 11.27
N GLN A 431 4.29 -6.46 12.29
CA GLN A 431 3.85 -6.08 13.63
C GLN A 431 4.08 -4.57 13.80
N LEU A 432 3.03 -3.85 14.12
CA LEU A 432 3.08 -2.39 14.27
C LEU A 432 3.44 -2.04 15.70
N THR A 433 4.29 -1.03 15.89
CA THR A 433 4.56 -0.42 17.20
C THR A 433 4.09 1.03 17.19
N LEU A 434 3.17 1.38 18.08
CA LEU A 434 2.49 2.68 18.03
C LEU A 434 3.32 3.73 18.75
N HIS A 435 3.53 4.88 18.10
CA HIS A 435 4.35 5.95 18.66
C HIS A 435 3.60 7.29 18.76
N PRO A 436 3.91 8.12 19.78
CA PRO A 436 3.31 9.44 19.93
C PRO A 436 3.52 10.41 18.77
N GLY A 437 2.61 11.37 18.66
CA GLY A 437 2.69 12.52 17.78
C GLY A 437 3.81 13.50 18.14
N LEU A 438 4.21 14.35 17.20
CA LEU A 438 5.21 15.42 17.43
C LEU A 438 4.64 16.51 18.33
N HIS A 439 3.32 16.66 18.33
CA HIS A 439 2.60 17.69 19.06
C HIS A 439 1.63 17.01 20.01
N ASP A 440 1.40 17.63 21.17
CA ASP A 440 0.44 17.21 22.21
C ASP A 440 -1.04 17.34 21.76
N ARG A 441 -1.25 17.36 20.44
CA ARG A 441 -2.54 17.40 19.74
C ARG A 441 -2.65 16.11 18.94
N GLU A 442 -3.87 15.61 18.78
CA GLU A 442 -4.19 14.40 17.99
C GLU A 442 -3.61 14.48 16.57
N SER A 443 -2.35 14.10 16.40
CA SER A 443 -1.69 14.03 15.10
C SER A 443 -2.08 12.71 14.43
N GLU A 444 -2.35 12.78 13.14
CA GLU A 444 -2.76 11.64 12.33
C GLU A 444 -1.63 10.59 12.25
N ALA A 445 -2.00 9.31 12.35
CA ALA A 445 -1.11 8.17 12.14
C ALA A 445 -1.64 7.38 10.94
N LEU A 446 -1.01 7.55 9.78
CA LEU A 446 -1.43 6.99 8.51
C LEU A 446 -0.67 5.69 8.19
N LEU A 447 -1.40 4.59 8.13
CA LEU A 447 -0.90 3.29 7.71
C LEU A 447 -1.34 3.01 6.27
N ILE A 448 -0.39 2.78 5.36
CA ILE A 448 -0.64 2.42 3.95
C ILE A 448 0.00 1.07 3.67
N LEU A 449 -0.81 0.08 3.27
CA LEU A 449 -0.36 -1.27 2.94
C LEU A 449 -0.83 -1.63 1.53
N LYS A 450 0.09 -1.87 0.59
CA LYS A 450 -0.25 -2.17 -0.81
C LYS A 450 0.40 -3.45 -1.30
N THR A 451 -0.39 -4.36 -1.85
CA THR A 451 0.13 -5.50 -2.63
C THR A 451 -0.62 -5.72 -3.93
N THR A 452 0.09 -5.87 -5.05
CA THR A 452 -0.54 -6.30 -6.30
C THR A 452 -0.77 -7.82 -6.32
N SER A 453 0.17 -8.60 -5.81
CA SER A 453 0.07 -10.05 -5.72
C SER A 453 0.77 -10.56 -4.46
N GLY A 454 -0.02 -11.04 -3.51
CA GLY A 454 0.46 -11.60 -2.24
C GLY A 454 -0.50 -11.32 -1.10
N SER A 455 -0.10 -11.68 0.11
CA SER A 455 -0.97 -11.53 1.29
C SER A 455 -0.49 -10.41 2.20
N ILE A 456 -1.43 -9.75 2.88
CA ILE A 456 -1.13 -8.73 3.89
C ILE A 456 -1.53 -9.28 5.25
N GLN A 457 -0.58 -9.32 6.17
CA GLN A 457 -0.81 -9.60 7.59
C GLN A 457 -0.28 -8.41 8.39
N ALA A 458 -1.16 -7.71 9.09
CA ALA A 458 -0.78 -6.54 9.89
C ALA A 458 -1.45 -6.60 11.26
N LYS A 459 -0.67 -6.43 12.32
CA LYS A 459 -1.14 -6.52 13.71
C LYS A 459 -0.63 -5.35 14.54
N THR A 460 -1.53 -4.61 15.17
CA THR A 460 -1.21 -3.67 16.26
C THR A 460 -1.06 -4.41 17.59
N PRO A 461 -0.35 -3.85 18.59
CA PRO A 461 -0.25 -4.46 19.90
C PRO A 461 -1.64 -4.64 20.51
N MET A 462 -1.89 -5.85 21.02
CA MET A 462 -3.16 -6.16 21.68
C MET A 462 -3.18 -5.55 23.08
N LEU A 463 -4.24 -4.79 23.34
CA LEU A 463 -4.55 -4.35 24.69
C LEU A 463 -4.82 -5.55 25.57
N ARG A 464 -4.36 -5.45 26.82
CA ARG A 464 -4.73 -6.36 27.88
C ARG A 464 -6.24 -6.26 28.10
N SER A 465 -7.00 -7.27 27.69
CA SER A 465 -8.35 -7.42 28.22
C SER A 465 -8.19 -7.72 29.72
N ALA A 466 -8.87 -6.94 30.56
CA ALA A 466 -8.85 -7.14 32.00
C ALA A 466 -9.38 -8.53 32.40
N GLU A 467 -10.11 -9.19 31.50
CA GLU A 467 -10.76 -10.48 31.71
C GLU A 467 -9.91 -11.69 31.28
N GLU A 468 -9.02 -11.56 30.29
CA GLU A 468 -8.25 -12.71 29.78
C GLU A 468 -6.76 -12.66 30.17
N GLY A 469 -6.23 -11.53 30.64
CA GLY A 469 -4.88 -11.47 31.21
C GLY A 469 -3.71 -11.63 30.22
N TRP A 470 -3.97 -11.78 28.91
CA TRP A 470 -3.00 -12.11 27.85
C TRP A 470 -2.39 -10.91 27.08
N GLY A 471 -2.36 -9.70 27.66
CA GLY A 471 -1.73 -8.53 27.03
C GLY A 471 -0.69 -7.84 27.91
N ASN A 472 0.35 -7.27 27.31
CA ASN A 472 1.37 -6.48 28.02
C ASN A 472 1.10 -4.97 27.97
N TYR A 473 0.11 -4.53 27.18
CA TYR A 473 -0.21 -3.12 26.97
C TYR A 473 -1.49 -2.72 27.70
N THR A 474 -1.44 -1.61 28.43
CA THR A 474 -2.57 -0.90 29.00
C THR A 474 -3.14 0.13 28.02
N ILE A 475 -4.32 0.65 28.29
CA ILE A 475 -4.93 1.70 27.46
C ILE A 475 -4.03 2.95 27.42
N ASP A 476 -3.36 3.24 28.53
CA ASP A 476 -2.46 4.39 28.67
C ASP A 476 -1.19 4.26 27.80
N ASP A 477 -0.86 3.02 27.38
CA ASP A 477 0.29 2.77 26.49
C ASP A 477 -0.04 3.01 25.01
N ILE A 478 -1.31 3.22 24.65
CA ILE A 478 -1.70 3.58 23.28
C ILE A 478 -1.65 5.09 23.12
N PRO A 479 -0.81 5.63 22.23
CA PRO A 479 -0.78 7.06 21.98
C PRO A 479 -2.12 7.59 21.48
N LYS A 480 -2.55 8.73 22.01
CA LYS A 480 -3.79 9.39 21.57
C LYS A 480 -3.58 10.02 20.20
N ARG A 481 -4.06 9.37 19.16
CA ARG A 481 -3.86 9.76 17.75
C ARG A 481 -5.07 9.42 16.92
N ASP A 482 -5.17 10.08 15.76
CA ASP A 482 -6.13 9.68 14.75
C ASP A 482 -5.52 8.60 13.85
N TYR A 483 -5.87 7.35 14.11
CA TYR A 483 -5.37 6.19 13.36
C TYR A 483 -6.13 6.03 12.04
N GLN A 484 -5.45 6.31 10.93
CA GLN A 484 -5.98 6.14 9.59
C GLN A 484 -5.32 4.96 8.89
N THR A 485 -6.09 4.23 8.09
CA THR A 485 -5.59 3.04 7.39
C THR A 485 -6.08 2.97 5.95
N GLU A 486 -5.16 2.70 5.03
CA GLU A 486 -5.39 2.38 3.63
C GLU A 486 -4.75 1.02 3.31
N VAL A 487 -5.56 0.07 2.85
CA VAL A 487 -5.10 -1.24 2.40
C VAL A 487 -5.57 -1.47 0.98
N GLU A 488 -4.63 -1.76 0.07
CA GLU A 488 -4.93 -2.13 -1.30
C GLU A 488 -4.34 -3.50 -1.62
N LEU A 489 -5.19 -4.45 -2.01
CA LEU A 489 -4.78 -5.75 -2.49
C LEU A 489 -5.45 -6.10 -3.82
N ARG A 490 -4.68 -6.35 -4.87
CA ARG A 490 -5.26 -6.78 -6.15
C ARG A 490 -5.53 -8.28 -6.17
N SER A 491 -4.59 -9.09 -5.69
CA SER A 491 -4.75 -10.55 -5.61
C SER A 491 -4.08 -11.11 -4.36
N GLY A 492 -4.86 -11.77 -3.50
CA GLY A 492 -4.39 -12.44 -2.29
C GLY A 492 -5.34 -12.23 -1.13
N SER A 493 -4.88 -12.44 0.11
CA SER A 493 -5.70 -12.26 1.30
C SER A 493 -5.15 -11.20 2.23
N ALA A 494 -6.03 -10.53 2.97
CA ALA A 494 -5.68 -9.61 4.02
C ALA A 494 -6.15 -10.17 5.36
N GLN A 495 -5.24 -10.26 6.34
CA GLN A 495 -5.55 -10.55 7.74
C GLN A 495 -5.07 -9.38 8.58
N LEU A 496 -6.01 -8.55 9.02
CA LEU A 496 -5.74 -7.28 9.67
C LEU A 496 -6.25 -7.32 11.09
N GLN A 497 -5.44 -6.84 12.02
CA GLN A 497 -5.81 -6.60 13.40
C GLN A 497 -5.30 -5.22 13.80
N LEU A 498 -6.16 -4.21 13.66
CA LEU A 498 -5.75 -2.80 13.63
C LEU A 498 -6.56 -1.95 14.59
N ILE A 499 -5.97 -0.84 15.03
CA ILE A 499 -6.70 0.24 15.69
C ILE A 499 -7.35 1.10 14.60
N HIS A 500 -8.59 1.50 14.85
CA HIS A 500 -9.40 2.28 13.93
C HIS A 500 -9.72 3.66 14.51
N GLY A 501 -9.24 4.73 13.88
CA GLY A 501 -9.53 6.12 14.23
C GLY A 501 -10.68 6.68 13.39
N SER A 502 -10.42 7.73 12.61
CA SER A 502 -11.43 8.38 11.75
C SER A 502 -11.66 7.68 10.41
N ARG A 503 -10.71 6.89 9.90
CA ARG A 503 -10.81 6.28 8.57
C ARG A 503 -10.08 4.95 8.44
N THR A 504 -10.78 3.95 7.91
CA THR A 504 -10.18 2.69 7.44
C THR A 504 -10.75 2.36 6.07
N SER A 505 -9.88 2.22 5.07
CA SER A 505 -10.25 1.91 3.69
C SER A 505 -9.52 0.66 3.23
N ILE A 506 -10.26 -0.37 2.82
CA ILE A 506 -9.70 -1.65 2.37
C ILE A 506 -10.27 -1.98 0.99
N PHE A 507 -9.41 -2.01 -0.01
CA PHE A 507 -9.77 -2.31 -1.39
C PHE A 507 -9.15 -3.63 -1.84
N GLY A 508 -10.00 -4.62 -2.06
CA GLY A 508 -9.68 -5.91 -2.63
C GLY A 508 -10.18 -6.06 -4.06
N ASN A 509 -9.44 -6.77 -4.91
CA ASN A 509 -9.97 -7.21 -6.20
C ASN A 509 -10.29 -8.70 -6.20
N THR A 510 -9.37 -9.57 -5.78
CA THR A 510 -9.64 -11.01 -5.63
C THR A 510 -9.01 -11.58 -4.36
N GLY A 511 -9.83 -12.28 -3.56
CA GLY A 511 -9.40 -13.06 -2.40
C GLY A 511 -10.18 -12.73 -1.14
N SER A 512 -9.66 -13.05 0.05
CA SER A 512 -10.39 -12.87 1.31
C SER A 512 -9.82 -11.75 2.17
N ILE A 513 -10.71 -10.92 2.70
CA ILE A 513 -10.39 -9.86 3.65
C ILE A 513 -10.94 -10.30 5.00
N GLN A 514 -10.06 -10.47 5.98
CA GLN A 514 -10.40 -10.64 7.38
C GLN A 514 -9.83 -9.44 8.14
N ALA A 515 -10.69 -8.59 8.68
CA ALA A 515 -10.28 -7.40 9.42
C ALA A 515 -10.93 -7.37 10.80
N GLU A 516 -10.08 -7.30 11.82
CA GLU A 516 -10.48 -7.00 13.19
C GLU A 516 -10.07 -5.57 13.52
N LEU A 517 -11.07 -4.71 13.70
CA LEU A 517 -10.90 -3.28 13.88
C LEU A 517 -11.26 -2.92 15.31
N THR A 518 -10.32 -2.32 16.05
CA THR A 518 -10.54 -1.88 17.42
C THR A 518 -10.68 -0.37 17.46
N PRO A 519 -11.89 0.17 17.70
CA PRO A 519 -12.11 1.60 17.60
C PRO A 519 -11.42 2.41 18.70
N TRP A 520 -10.69 3.42 18.26
CA TRP A 520 -10.18 4.55 19.03
C TRP A 520 -11.05 5.77 18.69
N LEU A 521 -12.29 5.76 19.17
CA LEU A 521 -13.29 6.73 18.77
C LEU A 521 -13.55 7.73 19.86
N GLU A 522 -13.37 9.01 19.56
CA GLU A 522 -14.00 10.06 20.35
C GLU A 522 -15.51 10.05 20.08
N PRO A 523 -16.37 10.07 21.11
CA PRO A 523 -17.81 9.86 20.96
C PRO A 523 -18.53 10.84 20.03
N ARG A 524 -17.87 11.93 19.60
CA ARG A 524 -18.44 13.00 18.76
C ARG A 524 -17.75 13.15 17.42
N LYS A 525 -16.72 12.36 17.13
CA LYS A 525 -15.96 12.44 15.88
C LYS A 525 -16.48 11.38 14.92
N ASP A 526 -16.77 11.78 13.70
CA ASP A 526 -17.18 10.87 12.65
C ASP A 526 -16.04 9.91 12.31
N SER A 527 -16.41 8.65 12.09
CA SER A 527 -15.46 7.61 11.73
C SER A 527 -15.99 6.72 10.63
N ASN A 528 -15.13 6.37 9.68
CA ASN A 528 -15.51 5.75 8.43
C ASN A 528 -14.77 4.43 8.18
N ILE A 529 -15.51 3.36 7.92
CA ILE A 529 -14.98 2.07 7.48
C ILE A 529 -15.48 1.81 6.07
N ILE A 530 -14.59 1.69 5.09
CA ILE A 530 -14.95 1.36 3.71
C ILE A 530 -14.22 0.08 3.33
N VAL A 531 -14.96 -0.94 2.94
CA VAL A 531 -14.39 -2.21 2.48
C VAL A 531 -15.05 -2.65 1.18
N ASP A 532 -14.27 -2.64 0.11
CA ASP A 532 -14.72 -3.01 -1.22
C ASP A 532 -13.90 -4.21 -1.68
N SER A 533 -14.54 -5.32 -2.03
CA SER A 533 -13.89 -6.45 -2.71
C SER A 533 -14.69 -6.87 -3.93
N LYS A 534 -14.05 -7.10 -5.09
CA LYS A 534 -14.80 -7.58 -6.26
C LYS A 534 -15.20 -9.05 -6.12
N THR A 535 -14.29 -9.88 -5.61
CA THR A 535 -14.55 -11.32 -5.39
C THR A 535 -13.92 -11.82 -4.10
N GLY A 536 -14.62 -12.74 -3.45
CA GLY A 536 -14.16 -13.48 -2.27
C GLY A 536 -14.85 -13.08 -0.97
N GLY A 537 -14.30 -13.52 0.17
CA GLY A 537 -14.92 -13.33 1.48
C GLY A 537 -14.52 -12.03 2.14
N ILE A 538 -15.47 -11.30 2.70
CA ILE A 538 -15.23 -10.16 3.60
C ILE A 538 -15.71 -10.58 4.99
N ASP A 539 -14.81 -10.71 5.95
CA ASP A 539 -15.12 -10.88 7.37
C ASP A 539 -14.57 -9.67 8.13
N VAL A 540 -15.47 -8.82 8.61
CA VAL A 540 -15.11 -7.62 9.37
C VAL A 540 -15.72 -7.69 10.76
N THR A 541 -14.85 -7.62 11.77
CA THR A 541 -15.22 -7.58 13.17
C THR A 541 -14.79 -6.25 13.76
N VAL A 542 -15.74 -5.40 14.10
CA VAL A 542 -15.54 -4.19 14.90
C VAL A 542 -15.64 -4.58 16.37
N ARG A 543 -14.59 -4.29 17.14
CA ARG A 543 -14.52 -4.53 18.58
C ARG A 543 -15.08 -3.35 19.37
N ASP A 544 -15.20 -3.55 20.68
CA ASP A 544 -15.63 -2.53 21.62
C ASP A 544 -14.59 -1.40 21.64
N ALA A 545 -15.04 -0.15 21.79
CA ALA A 545 -14.14 0.99 21.78
C ALA A 545 -13.22 1.00 23.01
N ILE A 546 -11.95 1.35 22.76
CA ILE A 546 -10.90 1.31 23.78
C ILE A 546 -11.05 2.47 24.76
N ALA A 547 -11.13 3.69 24.23
CA ALA A 547 -11.03 4.91 25.02
C ALA A 547 -12.33 5.26 25.77
N TYR A 548 -13.48 4.75 25.32
CA TYR A 548 -14.81 5.11 25.82
C TYR A 548 -15.70 3.88 25.98
N LYS A 549 -15.27 2.94 26.83
CA LYS A 549 -16.03 1.71 27.10
C LYS A 549 -17.42 2.04 27.65
N GLY A 550 -18.44 1.39 27.08
CA GLY A 550 -19.84 1.55 27.48
C GLY A 550 -20.54 2.79 26.92
N GLU A 551 -19.83 3.67 26.22
CA GLU A 551 -20.47 4.75 25.45
C GLU A 551 -20.95 4.24 24.09
N PRO A 552 -22.14 4.67 23.62
CA PRO A 552 -22.66 4.21 22.35
C PRO A 552 -21.85 4.74 21.17
N LEU A 553 -21.54 3.87 20.20
CA LEU A 553 -20.85 4.22 18.96
C LEU A 553 -21.83 4.81 17.95
N ARG A 554 -22.16 6.09 18.12
CA ARG A 554 -23.21 6.80 17.36
C ARG A 554 -22.76 7.44 16.06
N HIS A 555 -21.46 7.53 15.80
CA HIS A 555 -20.89 8.24 14.65
C HIS A 555 -19.92 7.35 13.86
N LEU A 556 -20.24 6.05 13.78
CA LEU A 556 -19.50 5.08 12.96
C LEU A 556 -20.27 4.79 11.67
N TYR A 557 -19.64 5.14 10.56
CA TYR A 557 -20.15 5.15 9.20
C TYR A 557 -19.44 4.03 8.42
N SER A 558 -20.17 3.00 7.99
CA SER A 558 -19.53 1.81 7.41
C SER A 558 -20.15 1.43 6.07
N GLN A 559 -19.30 1.21 5.06
CA GLN A 559 -19.69 0.84 3.72
C GLN A 559 -18.99 -0.44 3.27
N TYR A 560 -19.77 -1.39 2.74
CA TYR A 560 -19.30 -2.68 2.28
C TYR A 560 -19.79 -2.97 0.86
N LYS A 561 -18.87 -3.29 -0.06
CA LYS A 561 -19.23 -3.69 -1.43
C LYS A 561 -18.60 -5.03 -1.79
N PHE A 562 -19.44 -5.97 -2.21
CA PHE A 562 -19.02 -7.33 -2.58
C PHE A 562 -19.89 -7.89 -3.71
N PRO A 563 -19.57 -7.59 -4.99
CA PRO A 563 -20.32 -8.12 -6.11
C PRO A 563 -20.47 -9.64 -6.10
N THR A 564 -19.44 -10.36 -5.65
CA THR A 564 -19.47 -11.82 -5.51
C THR A 564 -18.74 -12.29 -4.26
N GLY A 565 -19.33 -13.23 -3.50
CA GLY A 565 -18.66 -13.87 -2.37
C GLY A 565 -19.54 -13.98 -1.13
N HIS A 566 -18.96 -13.73 0.05
CA HIS A 566 -19.73 -13.67 1.29
C HIS A 566 -19.28 -12.47 2.12
N LEU A 567 -20.22 -11.90 2.86
CA LEU A 567 -19.99 -10.82 3.81
C LEU A 567 -20.39 -11.30 5.20
N THR A 568 -19.47 -11.21 6.15
CA THR A 568 -19.74 -11.42 7.56
C THR A 568 -19.38 -10.16 8.32
N LEU A 569 -20.36 -9.54 8.96
CA LEU A 569 -20.17 -8.35 9.78
C LEU A 569 -20.43 -8.68 11.24
N ARG A 570 -19.49 -8.30 12.11
CA ARG A 570 -19.64 -8.39 13.56
C ARG A 570 -19.38 -7.03 14.16
N TYR A 571 -20.35 -6.51 14.90
CA TYR A 571 -20.28 -5.20 15.52
C TYR A 571 -20.58 -5.29 17.02
N PRO A 572 -20.02 -4.36 17.83
CA PRO A 572 -20.20 -4.38 19.26
C PRO A 572 -21.62 -3.96 19.65
N ASP A 573 -22.03 -4.30 20.86
CA ASP A 573 -23.40 -4.02 21.32
C ASP A 573 -23.65 -2.52 21.53
N GLU A 574 -22.60 -1.75 21.76
CA GLU A 574 -22.59 -0.30 21.88
C GLU A 574 -22.88 0.42 20.55
N TRP A 575 -22.79 -0.25 19.41
CA TRP A 575 -23.10 0.39 18.12
C TRP A 575 -24.58 0.77 18.03
N GLU A 576 -24.84 2.02 17.65
CA GLU A 576 -26.18 2.56 17.41
C GLU A 576 -26.22 3.26 16.05
N GLY A 577 -27.25 2.95 15.26
CA GLY A 577 -27.37 3.49 13.91
C GLY A 577 -28.40 2.78 13.06
N GLU A 578 -28.33 3.05 11.76
CA GLU A 578 -29.18 2.48 10.72
C GLU A 578 -28.41 1.45 9.86
N ILE A 579 -29.07 0.37 9.47
CA ILE A 579 -28.51 -0.66 8.60
C ILE A 579 -29.31 -0.67 7.32
N VAL A 580 -28.65 -0.44 6.18
CA VAL A 580 -29.24 -0.54 4.85
C VAL A 580 -28.46 -1.57 4.04
N GLY A 581 -29.15 -2.65 3.66
CA GLY A 581 -28.53 -3.78 2.98
C GLY A 581 -29.23 -4.11 1.68
N GLN A 582 -28.46 -4.37 0.63
CA GLN A 582 -28.99 -4.82 -0.65
C GLN A 582 -28.17 -5.99 -1.20
N LEU A 583 -28.87 -7.06 -1.60
CA LEU A 583 -28.29 -8.22 -2.27
C LEU A 583 -29.11 -8.53 -3.53
N MET A 584 -28.50 -8.63 -4.72
CA MET A 584 -29.27 -9.05 -5.90
C MET A 584 -29.73 -10.50 -5.79
N THR A 585 -28.84 -11.39 -5.37
CA THR A 585 -29.08 -12.83 -5.25
C THR A 585 -28.38 -13.44 -4.04
N GLY A 586 -28.96 -14.51 -3.51
CA GLY A 586 -28.42 -15.28 -2.39
C GLY A 586 -29.16 -15.03 -1.07
N SER A 587 -28.47 -15.23 0.06
CA SER A 587 -29.09 -15.25 1.39
C SER A 587 -28.64 -14.08 2.26
N LEU A 588 -29.59 -13.44 2.91
CA LEU A 588 -29.35 -12.43 3.93
C LEU A 588 -29.81 -12.99 5.27
N ASN A 589 -28.90 -12.97 6.25
CA ASN A 589 -29.18 -13.41 7.60
C ASN A 589 -28.75 -12.33 8.59
N ILE A 590 -29.64 -12.02 9.53
CA ILE A 590 -29.46 -10.95 10.49
C ILE A 590 -29.80 -11.52 11.86
N ASP A 591 -28.77 -11.69 12.67
CA ASP A 591 -28.86 -12.15 14.06
C ASP A 591 -28.18 -11.13 14.96
N TRP A 592 -28.89 -10.03 15.24
CA TRP A 592 -28.37 -8.94 16.08
C TRP A 592 -29.39 -8.59 17.16
N PRO A 593 -29.08 -8.86 18.45
CA PRO A 593 -29.91 -8.45 19.56
C PRO A 593 -30.18 -6.94 19.60
N GLY A 594 -31.43 -6.56 19.87
CA GLY A 594 -31.84 -5.16 19.97
C GLY A 594 -32.00 -4.42 18.63
N LEU A 595 -31.83 -5.12 17.50
CA LEU A 595 -32.05 -4.56 16.18
C LEU A 595 -33.54 -4.59 15.81
N GLU A 596 -34.09 -3.42 15.46
CA GLU A 596 -35.46 -3.28 14.96
C GLU A 596 -35.44 -3.34 13.42
N VAL A 597 -35.86 -4.47 12.85
CA VAL A 597 -36.02 -4.61 11.40
C VAL A 597 -37.27 -3.83 10.98
N ARG A 598 -37.09 -2.72 10.28
CA ARG A 598 -38.18 -1.85 9.81
C ARG A 598 -38.75 -2.32 8.49
N ARG A 599 -37.87 -2.80 7.61
CA ARG A 599 -38.22 -3.22 6.27
C ARG A 599 -37.39 -4.43 5.90
N TYR A 600 -38.05 -5.47 5.41
CA TYR A 600 -37.40 -6.60 4.78
C TYR A 600 -38.22 -6.95 3.55
N GLU A 601 -37.68 -6.66 2.37
CA GLU A 601 -38.37 -6.84 1.10
C GLU A 601 -37.56 -7.72 0.17
N ARG A 602 -38.23 -8.73 -0.38
CA ARG A 602 -37.72 -9.52 -1.49
C ARG A 602 -38.38 -9.01 -2.76
N LEU A 603 -37.69 -8.10 -3.42
CA LEU A 603 -38.12 -7.57 -4.72
C LEU A 603 -37.64 -8.52 -5.83
N ASN A 604 -38.26 -8.43 -7.00
CA ASN A 604 -38.04 -9.37 -8.11
C ASN A 604 -36.56 -9.54 -8.51
N LEU A 605 -35.70 -8.57 -8.19
CA LEU A 605 -34.28 -8.53 -8.58
C LEU A 605 -33.31 -8.36 -7.40
N TYR A 606 -33.79 -8.12 -6.17
CA TYR A 606 -32.92 -7.93 -5.01
C TYR A 606 -33.67 -8.14 -3.68
N ASN A 607 -32.94 -8.61 -2.68
CA ASN A 607 -33.32 -8.57 -1.27
C ASN A 607 -32.83 -7.25 -0.67
N GLN A 608 -33.72 -6.53 -0.01
CA GLN A 608 -33.40 -5.31 0.71
C GLN A 608 -33.74 -5.46 2.19
N VAL A 609 -32.89 -4.93 3.05
CA VAL A 609 -33.17 -4.73 4.47
C VAL A 609 -32.93 -3.30 4.89
N GLU A 610 -33.82 -2.79 5.72
CA GLU A 610 -33.63 -1.58 6.51
C GLU A 610 -33.89 -1.92 7.97
N ALA A 611 -32.90 -1.70 8.83
CA ALA A 611 -33.01 -1.98 10.25
C ALA A 611 -32.37 -0.84 11.05
N ARG A 612 -32.74 -0.71 12.32
CA ARG A 612 -32.20 0.34 13.19
C ARG A 612 -31.90 -0.20 14.58
N LYS A 613 -30.82 0.27 15.18
CA LYS A 613 -30.46 0.01 16.57
C LYS A 613 -30.21 1.33 17.31
N GLY A 614 -30.91 1.54 18.42
CA GLY A 614 -30.72 2.74 19.25
C GLY A 614 -31.05 4.06 18.53
N LYS A 615 -30.41 5.14 18.99
CA LYS A 615 -30.67 6.52 18.54
C LYS A 615 -29.47 7.20 17.88
N GLY A 616 -28.40 6.46 17.64
CA GLY A 616 -27.21 6.95 16.94
C GLY A 616 -27.48 7.32 15.48
N ASP A 617 -26.56 8.11 14.93
CA ASP A 617 -26.53 8.58 13.55
C ASP A 617 -25.56 7.75 12.68
N GLY A 618 -24.99 6.69 13.25
CA GLY A 618 -24.13 5.74 12.56
C GLY A 618 -24.92 4.99 11.50
N TRP A 619 -24.21 4.43 10.53
CA TRP A 619 -24.86 3.63 9.50
C TRP A 619 -23.96 2.50 9.04
N ILE A 620 -24.58 1.39 8.68
CA ILE A 620 -23.95 0.27 8.00
C ILE A 620 -24.67 0.10 6.67
N HIS A 621 -23.95 0.32 5.58
CA HIS A 621 -24.43 0.06 4.24
C HIS A 621 -23.67 -1.07 3.61
N PHE A 622 -24.40 -2.02 3.05
CA PHE A 622 -23.76 -3.07 2.26
C PHE A 622 -24.50 -3.33 0.95
N THR A 623 -23.74 -3.59 -0.10
CA THR A 623 -24.26 -3.93 -1.42
C THR A 623 -23.52 -5.12 -1.99
N GLY A 624 -24.28 -6.18 -2.30
CA GLY A 624 -23.75 -7.39 -2.92
C GLY A 624 -24.53 -7.82 -4.16
N GLY A 625 -23.84 -8.48 -5.09
CA GLY A 625 -24.46 -9.06 -6.29
C GLY A 625 -24.94 -10.48 -6.01
N SER A 626 -24.00 -11.41 -5.84
CA SER A 626 -24.28 -12.81 -5.52
C SER A 626 -23.48 -13.28 -4.31
N GLY A 627 -24.16 -13.93 -3.36
CA GLY A 627 -23.48 -14.38 -2.15
C GLY A 627 -24.37 -14.55 -0.93
N SER A 628 -23.73 -14.66 0.23
CA SER A 628 -24.40 -14.54 1.52
C SER A 628 -23.95 -13.28 2.25
N ALA A 629 -24.84 -12.68 3.02
CA ALA A 629 -24.50 -11.65 3.99
C ALA A 629 -25.02 -12.07 5.37
N ASP A 630 -24.12 -12.15 6.33
CA ASP A 630 -24.39 -12.45 7.73
C ASP A 630 -24.07 -11.22 8.58
N LEU A 631 -25.07 -10.66 9.24
CA LEU A 631 -24.90 -9.57 10.21
C LEU A 631 -25.13 -10.13 11.60
N LEU A 632 -24.09 -10.10 12.43
CA LEU A 632 -24.08 -10.75 13.74
C LEU A 632 -23.79 -9.73 14.84
N GLY A 633 -24.68 -9.66 15.84
CA GLY A 633 -24.46 -8.90 17.06
C GLY A 633 -23.54 -9.65 18.02
N ARG A 634 -22.52 -8.96 18.55
CA ARG A 634 -21.56 -9.55 19.48
C ARG A 634 -22.16 -9.60 20.90
N GLY A 635 -23.00 -10.60 21.18
CA GLY A 635 -23.65 -10.74 22.50
C GLY A 635 -24.90 -11.62 22.55
N GLY A 636 -25.39 -12.11 21.40
CA GLY A 636 -26.57 -12.96 21.36
C GLY A 636 -26.29 -14.39 21.82
N LYS A 637 -26.85 -14.80 22.96
CA LYS A 637 -27.20 -16.22 23.14
C LYS A 637 -28.04 -16.63 21.92
N ARG A 638 -27.57 -17.60 21.13
CA ARG A 638 -28.34 -18.16 20.01
C ARG A 638 -29.75 -18.50 20.51
N TYR A 639 -30.74 -17.71 20.13
CA TYR A 639 -32.12 -18.16 20.13
C TYR A 639 -32.39 -18.66 18.72
N PRO A 640 -32.50 -19.99 18.49
CA PRO A 640 -32.94 -20.49 17.20
C PRO A 640 -34.40 -20.07 17.00
N LYS A 641 -34.61 -18.92 16.35
CA LYS A 641 -35.87 -18.64 15.67
C LYS A 641 -35.61 -18.83 14.19
N THR A 642 -35.89 -20.04 13.71
CA THR A 642 -36.14 -20.32 12.31
C THR A 642 -37.30 -19.43 11.86
N PHE A 643 -36.99 -18.39 11.07
CA PHE A 643 -38.00 -17.67 10.28
C PHE A 643 -38.37 -18.54 9.06
N ASP A 644 -39.12 -19.60 9.31
CA ASP A 644 -39.72 -20.48 8.29
C ASP A 644 -41.24 -20.34 8.27
N GLN A 645 -41.76 -19.13 8.52
CA GLN A 645 -43.15 -18.80 8.25
C GLN A 645 -43.24 -17.53 7.42
N PRO A 646 -43.87 -17.58 6.23
CA PRO A 646 -44.22 -16.37 5.51
C PRO A 646 -45.17 -15.55 6.39
N LEU A 647 -44.86 -14.26 6.55
CA LEU A 647 -45.75 -13.26 7.13
C LEU A 647 -47.08 -13.32 6.38
N ARG A 648 -48.08 -13.95 7.00
CA ARG A 648 -49.48 -13.83 6.61
C ARG A 648 -49.92 -12.43 7.03
N LEU A 649 -50.11 -11.55 6.04
CA LEU A 649 -50.96 -10.38 6.21
C LEU A 649 -52.37 -10.90 6.47
N ASP A 650 -52.81 -10.83 7.72
CA ASP A 650 -54.22 -11.04 8.06
C ASP A 650 -55.01 -9.82 7.58
N GLU A 651 -55.56 -9.91 6.38
CA GLU A 651 -56.71 -9.12 5.96
C GLU A 651 -57.98 -9.74 6.56
N GLY A 652 -58.77 -8.93 7.28
CA GLY A 652 -60.19 -9.22 7.53
C GLY A 652 -60.57 -9.37 9.00
N GLY A 653 -61.02 -8.28 9.61
CA GLY A 653 -61.62 -8.27 10.94
C GLY A 653 -62.20 -6.92 11.33
N GLU A 654 -63.07 -6.34 10.48
CA GLU A 654 -64.10 -5.42 10.95
C GLU A 654 -64.96 -6.16 11.98
N ASP A 655 -64.86 -5.83 13.26
CA ASP A 655 -66.00 -5.33 14.05
C ASP A 655 -65.67 -5.23 15.56
N GLN A 656 -66.05 -4.07 16.11
CA GLN A 656 -66.36 -3.80 17.51
C GLN A 656 -65.26 -3.98 18.59
N LEU A 657 -64.85 -2.85 19.21
CA LEU A 657 -65.34 -2.49 20.56
C LEU A 657 -64.74 -1.16 21.06
N ARG A 658 -65.63 -0.16 21.07
CA ARG A 658 -65.85 0.87 22.11
C ARG A 658 -64.66 1.38 22.95
N TRP A 659 -64.38 2.66 22.69
CA TRP A 659 -63.92 3.67 23.65
C TRP A 659 -64.50 3.52 25.06
N ARG A 660 -63.62 3.47 26.08
CA ARG A 660 -63.91 3.98 27.41
C ARG A 660 -62.80 4.91 27.87
N THR A 661 -63.11 6.19 27.79
CA THR A 661 -62.59 7.25 28.65
C THR A 661 -62.96 6.93 30.10
N ALA A 662 -62.01 7.04 31.02
CA ALA A 662 -62.30 7.30 32.43
C ALA A 662 -61.11 8.03 33.07
N GLN A 663 -61.32 9.34 33.25
CA GLN A 663 -60.62 10.19 34.21
C GLN A 663 -61.21 9.95 35.62
N THR A 664 -60.31 10.02 36.62
CA THR A 664 -60.49 10.55 38.00
C THR A 664 -61.55 9.94 38.93
N HIS A 665 -61.10 9.29 40.01
CA HIS A 665 -61.15 9.79 41.41
C HIS A 665 -60.72 8.68 42.39
N ASP A 666 -59.55 8.82 43.02
CA ASP A 666 -59.32 8.89 44.48
C ASP A 666 -57.81 9.01 44.78
#